data_AF-A0A6S8CDQ3-F1
#
_entry.id   AF-A0A6S8CDQ3-F1
#
_cell.length_a   1.000
_cell.length_b   1.000
_cell.length_c   1.000
_cell.angle_alpha   90.00
_cell.angle_beta   90.00
_cell.angle_gamma   90.00
#
_symmetry.space_group_name_H-M   'P 1'
#
loop_
_entity.id
_entity.type
_entity.pdbx_description
1 polymer ?
#
loop_
_entity_poly.entity_id
_entity_poly.type
_entity_poly.pdbx_seq_one_letter_code
_entity_poly.pdbx_strand_id
1 'polypeptide(L)'
;ENVARESASTLFQKVTVAPCQTPFLSTPLFDIRKTEDGKTERVKIEPPKTWVNSPAEIHILGCYLTDDDRDNSGYGVVINQCGQVLDHLKFASVRQMDELKVQIRKLIDDKAPHMVVINETIGLRARSVLYDLEKEAVSRIKNYGQSNDDDDDENEAVYSHNLMRLFVPTVMDTGVASIYSASELGIKEFPEYPVNLRRAISMARYAKDPLTEVCSLWTDMTRGDHLMSPSSTSEILALSLHSLQAEVKPSLLLKELERKLIEATLFVGIDINFAIENQHGRTTLQFLPGLGARKARALIQNIERLGVAATRKRIRKIMQLYENPTRMSPSKGDNYNNNTIEIKPREPSKCGSVYTNCIAFIRASRHENQSEYFEDDEDDEHIANPLDDTRIHPELTKIAARMCWYAKYPDNEREMPRIYEDTDDEDESRIDGMSTKLIDCIKDVMKSSSNKIGAKVSDDPLWLSKRMAAVYKNYIETKSFALKDSSLGAEFKLSGDKLSNVNIDEISADLKQLLTIKDDYLTFSSDHDTSTTVAWCYEELKFPFAEKRRPFKFPDSDELFDLLTSGGDDIRKGGEVTAKINGFDGYGDGSVDVRLASGLRGKINARKNLSSNNVFTPRSNYPEDKSKELEAFCDTRLGIYIGSDVLCRITDIDKTRFTLHLSTLENIVDFLKEADFIRPKDPCWIPTKSAEKEKQMKKGPVFLPRRITHPNFQNISRQDAENQLSKKGLVGEVIFRPSSRGLTALSLTWMVQLNKFEHFAFEELDKKKNDPEIGKKLRIKKLTFEDLDDVMANYITPINNFVQDMIKFRKYKEKTYDEIQSVNDAEKKANPGGIPYYIIPYENHPTSFVLAYRPNTRTYRVPVGVTPDGYKLENKIHNNAEALIAWFKKNYQTIGKTNNRYTGNRDQYDGRPLHSHRGNYSSRGDNRQRSHGYSGGGRNSNRYGGGYNQQNW
;
A
#
# COMPACT_ATOMS: atom_id res chain seq x y z
N GLU A 1 4.45 7.54 -3.86
CA GLU A 1 4.04 7.20 -5.24
C GLU A 1 3.79 5.72 -5.46
N ASN A 2 4.76 4.83 -5.25
CA ASN A 2 4.56 3.38 -5.45
C ASN A 2 3.36 2.82 -4.66
N VAL A 3 3.26 3.15 -3.37
CA VAL A 3 2.12 2.78 -2.52
C VAL A 3 0.78 3.28 -3.12
N ALA A 4 0.74 4.47 -3.72
CA ALA A 4 -0.46 5.00 -4.35
C ALA A 4 -0.85 4.16 -5.59
N ARG A 5 0.13 3.79 -6.41
CA ARG A 5 -0.08 2.93 -7.59
C ARG A 5 -0.51 1.51 -7.21
N GLU A 6 0.06 0.95 -6.14
CA GLU A 6 -0.31 -0.37 -5.62
C GLU A 6 -1.71 -0.37 -5.00
N SER A 7 -2.05 0.67 -4.23
CA SER A 7 -3.41 0.88 -3.70
C SER A 7 -4.42 0.97 -4.84
N ALA A 8 -4.11 1.76 -5.87
CA ALA A 8 -4.97 1.89 -7.05
C ALA A 8 -5.05 0.60 -7.87
N SER A 9 -3.96 -0.18 -7.95
CA SER A 9 -3.99 -1.51 -8.57
C SER A 9 -4.89 -2.49 -7.79
N THR A 10 -4.89 -2.42 -6.47
CA THR A 10 -5.75 -3.23 -5.61
C THR A 10 -7.22 -2.84 -5.79
N LEU A 11 -7.51 -1.52 -5.84
CA LEU A 11 -8.85 -1.03 -6.20
C LEU A 11 -9.27 -1.55 -7.57
N PHE A 12 -8.40 -1.44 -8.58
CA PHE A 12 -8.67 -1.90 -9.94
C PHE A 12 -9.01 -3.39 -9.95
N GLN A 13 -8.28 -4.22 -9.21
CA GLN A 13 -8.61 -5.64 -9.06
C GLN A 13 -9.99 -5.85 -8.42
N LYS A 14 -10.36 -5.06 -7.40
CA LYS A 14 -11.69 -5.15 -6.77
C LYS A 14 -12.85 -4.74 -7.72
N VAL A 15 -12.65 -3.77 -8.61
CA VAL A 15 -13.71 -3.28 -9.53
C VAL A 15 -13.74 -3.97 -10.90
N THR A 16 -12.64 -4.61 -11.31
CA THR A 16 -12.57 -5.40 -12.55
C THR A 16 -12.92 -6.87 -12.36
N VAL A 17 -13.71 -7.14 -11.32
CA VAL A 17 -14.44 -8.39 -11.16
C VAL A 17 -15.80 -8.21 -11.80
N ALA A 18 -16.13 -9.12 -12.70
CA ALA A 18 -17.40 -9.18 -13.36
C ALA A 18 -18.50 -9.47 -12.31
N PRO A 19 -19.74 -8.99 -12.50
CA PRO A 19 -20.89 -9.30 -11.69
C PRO A 19 -20.92 -10.77 -11.26
N CYS A 20 -21.40 -11.11 -10.07
CA CYS A 20 -21.64 -12.52 -9.69
C CYS A 20 -22.59 -13.26 -10.67
N GLN A 21 -23.22 -12.52 -11.59
CA GLN A 21 -24.06 -12.97 -12.70
C GLN A 21 -23.25 -13.57 -13.88
N THR A 22 -21.93 -13.35 -13.92
CA THR A 22 -21.03 -13.68 -15.04
C THR A 22 -20.12 -14.91 -14.88
N PRO A 23 -20.00 -15.63 -13.73
CA PRO A 23 -19.18 -16.84 -13.70
C PRO A 23 -19.71 -17.94 -14.64
N PHE A 24 -20.87 -17.72 -15.27
CA PHE A 24 -21.48 -18.66 -16.18
C PHE A 24 -21.35 -18.31 -17.67
N LEU A 25 -20.90 -17.10 -18.07
CA LEU A 25 -21.25 -16.57 -19.40
C LEU A 25 -20.18 -15.83 -20.23
N SER A 26 -19.04 -15.42 -19.69
CA SER A 26 -18.05 -14.67 -20.48
C SER A 26 -16.70 -15.36 -20.59
N THR A 27 -16.05 -15.10 -21.70
CA THR A 27 -15.15 -15.97 -22.47
C THR A 27 -13.78 -15.28 -22.66
N PRO A 28 -12.91 -15.79 -23.55
CA PRO A 28 -11.53 -16.13 -23.22
C PRO A 28 -10.64 -14.92 -22.93
N LEU A 29 -10.07 -14.80 -21.73
CA LEU A 29 -8.98 -13.85 -21.49
C LEU A 29 -7.94 -14.44 -20.54
N PHE A 30 -6.69 -14.18 -20.91
CA PHE A 30 -5.49 -14.86 -20.45
C PHE A 30 -5.38 -15.01 -18.92
N ASP A 31 -5.07 -16.23 -18.47
CA ASP A 31 -4.60 -16.44 -17.10
C ASP A 31 -3.16 -15.93 -17.01
N ILE A 32 -2.89 -15.05 -16.04
CA ILE A 32 -1.52 -14.62 -15.76
C ILE A 32 -1.00 -15.55 -14.67
N ARG A 33 -0.36 -16.64 -15.09
CA ARG A 33 0.31 -17.54 -14.15
C ARG A 33 1.69 -16.99 -13.86
N LYS A 34 2.03 -16.89 -12.58
CA LYS A 34 3.44 -16.83 -12.18
C LYS A 34 3.94 -18.27 -12.21
N THR A 35 4.92 -18.55 -13.06
CA THR A 35 5.65 -19.83 -12.98
C THR A 35 6.41 -19.89 -11.65
N GLU A 36 6.84 -21.08 -11.23
CA GLU A 36 7.64 -21.26 -10.00
C GLU A 36 8.91 -20.38 -9.99
N ASP A 37 9.38 -19.94 -11.17
CA ASP A 37 10.51 -19.02 -11.36
C ASP A 37 10.16 -17.52 -11.28
N GLY A 38 8.91 -17.16 -10.96
CA GLY A 38 8.46 -15.78 -10.79
C GLY A 38 8.24 -14.99 -12.09
N LYS A 39 8.32 -15.63 -13.26
CA LYS A 39 7.95 -15.00 -14.55
C LYS A 39 6.44 -15.09 -14.76
N THR A 40 5.84 -13.98 -15.16
CA THR A 40 4.43 -13.92 -15.56
C THR A 40 4.27 -14.43 -17.00
N GLU A 41 3.57 -15.54 -17.17
CA GLU A 41 3.19 -16.10 -18.46
C GLU A 41 1.71 -15.83 -18.71
N ARG A 42 1.37 -15.37 -19.93
CA ARG A 42 -0.01 -15.13 -20.36
C ARG A 42 -0.52 -16.40 -21.04
N VAL A 43 -1.34 -17.18 -20.35
CA VAL A 43 -1.93 -18.40 -20.90
C VAL A 43 -3.29 -18.08 -21.50
N LYS A 44 -3.46 -18.26 -22.81
CA LYS A 44 -4.75 -18.09 -23.48
C LYS A 44 -5.69 -19.22 -23.02
N ILE A 45 -6.70 -18.89 -22.22
CA ILE A 45 -7.76 -19.84 -21.88
C ILE A 45 -8.81 -19.77 -22.98
N GLU A 46 -9.08 -20.87 -23.68
CA GLU A 46 -10.20 -20.96 -24.61
C GLU A 46 -11.53 -20.93 -23.86
N PRO A 47 -12.57 -20.31 -24.44
CA PRO A 47 -13.83 -20.20 -23.73
C PRO A 47 -14.61 -21.52 -23.74
N PRO A 48 -15.46 -21.77 -22.72
CA PRO A 48 -16.39 -22.89 -22.79
C PRO A 48 -17.30 -22.78 -24.02
N LYS A 49 -17.62 -23.92 -24.66
CA LYS A 49 -18.36 -24.03 -25.94
C LYS A 49 -19.77 -23.43 -25.97
N THR A 50 -20.25 -22.87 -24.86
CA THR A 50 -21.58 -22.25 -24.71
C THR A 50 -21.40 -20.88 -24.06
N TRP A 51 -21.41 -19.83 -24.87
CA TRP A 51 -21.74 -18.47 -24.42
C TRP A 51 -23.25 -18.49 -24.16
N VAL A 52 -23.72 -17.97 -23.04
CA VAL A 52 -25.17 -17.96 -22.76
C VAL A 52 -25.52 -16.60 -22.14
N ASN A 53 -26.78 -16.18 -22.20
CA ASN A 53 -27.25 -14.94 -21.57
C ASN A 53 -27.56 -15.15 -20.08
N SER A 54 -27.51 -14.06 -19.31
CA SER A 54 -28.07 -14.01 -17.96
C SER A 54 -29.58 -14.26 -18.06
N PRO A 55 -30.22 -14.89 -17.05
CA PRO A 55 -31.68 -14.97 -16.99
C PRO A 55 -32.29 -13.56 -17.05
N ALA A 56 -33.55 -13.49 -17.49
CA ALA A 56 -34.30 -12.22 -17.62
C ALA A 56 -34.50 -11.47 -16.30
N GLU A 57 -34.31 -12.13 -15.14
CA GLU A 57 -34.37 -11.51 -13.82
C GLU A 57 -33.46 -12.25 -12.81
N ILE A 58 -32.56 -11.53 -12.14
CA ILE A 58 -31.66 -12.07 -11.11
C ILE A 58 -31.98 -11.43 -9.77
N HIS A 59 -32.17 -12.29 -8.76
CA HIS A 59 -32.39 -11.88 -7.38
C HIS A 59 -31.16 -12.19 -6.51
N ILE A 60 -30.71 -11.21 -5.73
CA ILE A 60 -29.60 -11.36 -4.78
C ILE A 60 -30.12 -11.02 -3.39
N LEU A 61 -29.94 -11.94 -2.44
CA LEU A 61 -30.24 -11.74 -1.02
C LEU A 61 -28.96 -11.31 -0.30
N GLY A 62 -28.92 -10.06 0.16
CA GLY A 62 -27.88 -9.54 1.06
C GLY A 62 -28.29 -9.69 2.52
N CYS A 63 -27.52 -10.44 3.31
CA CYS A 63 -27.73 -10.68 4.74
C CYS A 63 -26.65 -9.98 5.57
N TYR A 64 -26.99 -8.83 6.15
CA TYR A 64 -26.12 -8.17 7.12
C TYR A 64 -26.49 -8.63 8.53
N LEU A 65 -25.68 -9.52 9.08
CA LEU A 65 -25.88 -10.16 10.38
C LEU A 65 -25.13 -9.42 11.49
N THR A 66 -25.69 -9.42 12.71
CA THR A 66 -25.09 -8.78 13.88
C THR A 66 -25.16 -9.69 15.11
N ASP A 67 -24.21 -9.55 16.03
CA ASP A 67 -24.21 -10.25 17.34
C ASP A 67 -24.85 -9.37 18.45
N ASP A 68 -25.38 -8.20 18.07
CA ASP A 68 -25.96 -7.21 18.97
C ASP A 68 -27.48 -7.40 19.08
N ASP A 69 -27.95 -7.65 20.31
CA ASP A 69 -29.38 -7.79 20.62
C ASP A 69 -30.09 -6.43 20.84
N ARG A 70 -29.37 -5.31 20.67
CA ARG A 70 -29.86 -3.93 20.90
C ARG A 70 -30.38 -3.30 19.58
N ASP A 71 -30.44 -1.97 19.50
CA ASP A 71 -30.94 -1.19 18.35
C ASP A 71 -30.22 -1.49 17.01
N ASN A 72 -29.06 -2.15 17.04
CA ASN A 72 -28.27 -2.57 15.87
C ASN A 72 -28.66 -3.96 15.36
N SER A 73 -29.93 -4.14 14.99
CA SER A 73 -30.40 -5.42 14.44
C SER A 73 -29.78 -5.71 13.06
N GLY A 74 -29.70 -7.00 12.73
CA GLY A 74 -29.35 -7.46 11.40
C GLY A 74 -30.51 -7.26 10.41
N TYR A 75 -30.21 -7.31 9.11
CA TYR A 75 -31.21 -7.18 8.05
C TYR A 75 -30.90 -8.10 6.87
N GLY A 76 -31.95 -8.68 6.29
CA GLY A 76 -31.92 -9.33 4.99
C GLY A 76 -32.61 -8.46 3.95
N VAL A 77 -32.03 -8.33 2.76
CA VAL A 77 -32.63 -7.57 1.66
C VAL A 77 -32.49 -8.32 0.36
N VAL A 78 -33.56 -8.38 -0.43
CA VAL A 78 -33.54 -8.94 -1.77
C VAL A 78 -33.53 -7.81 -2.79
N ILE A 79 -32.55 -7.83 -3.69
CA ILE A 79 -32.47 -6.89 -4.82
C ILE A 79 -32.71 -7.60 -6.16
N ASN A 80 -33.24 -6.86 -7.13
CA ASN A 80 -33.43 -7.34 -8.50
C ASN A 80 -32.19 -7.11 -9.40
N GLN A 81 -32.33 -7.43 -10.69
CA GLN A 81 -31.29 -7.26 -11.70
C GLN A 81 -30.90 -5.80 -11.98
N CYS A 82 -31.70 -4.83 -11.53
CA CYS A 82 -31.39 -3.41 -11.60
C CYS A 82 -30.76 -2.89 -10.31
N GLY A 83 -30.65 -3.71 -9.26
CA GLY A 83 -30.14 -3.28 -7.94
C GLY A 83 -31.17 -2.51 -7.11
N GLN A 84 -32.45 -2.59 -7.49
CA GLN A 84 -33.58 -2.05 -6.73
C GLN A 84 -33.99 -3.05 -5.65
N VAL A 85 -34.47 -2.54 -4.52
CA VAL A 85 -34.93 -3.35 -3.39
C VAL A 85 -36.32 -3.90 -3.68
N LEU A 86 -36.45 -5.22 -3.67
CA LEU A 86 -37.74 -5.91 -3.80
C LEU A 86 -38.43 -6.10 -2.46
N ASP A 87 -37.67 -6.55 -1.46
CA ASP A 87 -38.17 -6.83 -0.11
C ASP A 87 -37.03 -6.80 0.90
N HIS A 88 -37.36 -6.57 2.16
CA HIS A 88 -36.40 -6.63 3.26
C HIS A 88 -37.04 -7.12 4.56
N LEU A 89 -36.25 -7.80 5.39
CA LEU A 89 -36.68 -8.33 6.68
C LEU A 89 -35.66 -7.97 7.75
N LYS A 90 -36.15 -7.53 8.91
CA LYS A 90 -35.32 -7.35 10.12
C LYS A 90 -34.98 -8.74 10.68
N PHE A 91 -33.70 -8.97 10.92
CA PHE A 91 -33.21 -10.23 11.45
C PHE A 91 -32.99 -10.20 12.96
N ALA A 92 -33.23 -11.36 13.58
CA ALA A 92 -32.78 -11.68 14.92
C ALA A 92 -31.25 -11.67 14.99
N SER A 93 -30.72 -11.44 16.19
CA SER A 93 -29.28 -11.52 16.46
C SER A 93 -28.75 -12.93 16.17
N VAL A 94 -27.48 -13.03 15.78
CA VAL A 94 -26.81 -14.31 15.52
C VAL A 94 -26.76 -15.20 16.77
N ARG A 95 -26.95 -14.64 17.97
CA ARG A 95 -27.13 -15.39 19.23
C ARG A 95 -28.39 -16.24 19.22
N GLN A 96 -29.44 -15.77 18.56
CA GLN A 96 -30.72 -16.45 18.36
C GLN A 96 -30.70 -17.16 17.00
N MET A 97 -29.73 -18.05 16.84
CA MET A 97 -29.40 -18.65 15.55
C MET A 97 -30.57 -19.42 14.91
N ASP A 98 -31.45 -20.01 15.72
CA ASP A 98 -32.61 -20.76 15.23
C ASP A 98 -33.68 -19.83 14.62
N GLU A 99 -33.96 -18.70 15.26
CA GLU A 99 -34.90 -17.70 14.74
C GLU A 99 -34.36 -17.04 13.46
N LEU A 100 -33.08 -16.67 13.46
CA LEU A 100 -32.38 -16.13 12.30
C LEU A 100 -32.48 -17.07 11.08
N LYS A 101 -32.27 -18.37 11.29
CA LYS A 101 -32.37 -19.38 10.22
C LYS A 101 -33.77 -19.44 9.61
N VAL A 102 -34.81 -19.36 10.43
CA VAL A 102 -36.20 -19.34 9.95
C VAL A 102 -36.47 -18.10 9.12
N GLN A 103 -35.99 -16.93 9.55
CA GLN A 103 -36.14 -15.67 8.83
C GLN A 103 -35.41 -15.65 7.49
N ILE A 104 -34.18 -16.18 7.42
CA ILE A 104 -33.42 -16.31 6.17
C ILE A 104 -34.15 -17.25 5.21
N ARG A 105 -34.59 -18.42 5.68
CA ARG A 105 -35.34 -19.39 4.85
C ARG A 105 -36.61 -18.80 4.28
N LYS A 106 -37.35 -18.03 5.09
CA LYS A 106 -38.55 -17.33 4.63
C LYS A 106 -38.27 -16.46 3.40
N LEU A 107 -37.24 -15.62 3.45
CA LEU A 107 -36.85 -14.79 2.31
C LEU A 107 -36.42 -15.61 1.09
N ILE A 108 -35.70 -16.71 1.32
CA ILE A 108 -35.27 -17.61 0.26
C ILE A 108 -36.48 -18.26 -0.43
N ASP A 109 -37.48 -18.70 0.34
CA ASP A 109 -38.64 -19.40 -0.19
C ASP A 109 -39.65 -18.45 -0.86
N ASP A 110 -39.77 -17.22 -0.34
CA ASP A 110 -40.68 -16.18 -0.83
C ASP A 110 -40.15 -15.50 -2.10
N LYS A 111 -38.84 -15.24 -2.20
CA LYS A 111 -38.25 -14.41 -3.27
C LYS A 111 -37.31 -15.15 -4.21
N ALA A 112 -37.03 -16.43 -3.93
CA ALA A 112 -36.19 -17.29 -4.76
C ALA A 112 -34.88 -16.60 -5.21
N PRO A 113 -34.03 -16.13 -4.27
CA PRO A 113 -32.77 -15.49 -4.61
C PRO A 113 -31.83 -16.50 -5.28
N HIS A 114 -31.09 -16.05 -6.27
CA HIS A 114 -30.08 -16.87 -6.96
C HIS A 114 -28.76 -16.90 -6.19
N MET A 115 -28.50 -15.87 -5.38
CA MET A 115 -27.31 -15.74 -4.56
C MET A 115 -27.66 -15.20 -3.18
N VAL A 116 -27.02 -15.76 -2.16
CA VAL A 116 -27.15 -15.31 -0.77
C VAL A 116 -25.79 -14.85 -0.28
N VAL A 117 -25.67 -13.56 0.03
CA VAL A 117 -24.42 -12.93 0.45
C VAL A 117 -24.48 -12.62 1.94
N ILE A 118 -23.44 -12.98 2.68
CA ILE A 118 -23.34 -12.79 4.13
C ILE A 118 -22.12 -11.91 4.43
N ASN A 119 -22.23 -11.03 5.42
CA ASN A 119 -21.09 -10.24 5.90
C ASN A 119 -20.05 -11.09 6.64
N GLU A 120 -18.78 -10.72 6.48
CA GLU A 120 -17.63 -11.24 7.21
C GLU A 120 -17.54 -10.76 8.67
N THR A 121 -18.10 -9.59 8.98
CA THR A 121 -17.91 -8.89 10.28
C THR A 121 -18.35 -9.65 11.53
N ILE A 122 -19.20 -10.69 11.40
CA ILE A 122 -19.56 -11.59 12.51
C ILE A 122 -18.56 -12.74 12.73
N GLY A 123 -17.46 -12.76 11.97
CA GLY A 123 -16.36 -13.72 12.06
C GLY A 123 -16.82 -15.16 11.88
N LEU A 124 -16.36 -16.05 12.76
CA LEU A 124 -16.63 -17.49 12.65
C LEU A 124 -18.12 -17.87 12.77
N ARG A 125 -18.98 -16.99 13.28
CA ARG A 125 -20.42 -17.25 13.27
C ARG A 125 -20.99 -17.16 11.85
N ALA A 126 -20.43 -16.32 10.97
CA ALA A 126 -20.78 -16.33 9.55
C ALA A 126 -20.47 -17.70 8.93
N ARG A 127 -19.38 -18.36 9.32
CA ARG A 127 -19.05 -19.70 8.84
C ARG A 127 -20.12 -20.72 9.19
N SER A 128 -20.71 -20.63 10.40
CA SER A 128 -21.81 -21.51 10.83
C SER A 128 -23.05 -21.30 9.97
N VAL A 129 -23.46 -20.03 9.77
CA VAL A 129 -24.62 -19.71 8.93
C VAL A 129 -24.38 -20.13 7.48
N LEU A 130 -23.18 -19.87 6.96
CA LEU A 130 -22.74 -20.31 5.64
C LEU A 130 -22.83 -21.84 5.51
N TYR A 131 -22.33 -22.60 6.50
CA TYR A 131 -22.38 -24.06 6.48
C TYR A 131 -23.82 -24.60 6.43
N ASP A 132 -24.72 -24.00 7.19
CA ASP A 132 -26.13 -24.38 7.19
C ASP A 132 -26.80 -24.10 5.84
N LEU A 133 -26.48 -22.95 5.23
CA LEU A 133 -26.96 -22.58 3.90
C LEU A 133 -26.35 -23.46 2.79
N GLU A 134 -25.06 -23.82 2.89
CA GLU A 134 -24.41 -24.76 1.98
C GLU A 134 -25.12 -26.12 2.05
N LYS A 135 -25.38 -26.62 3.26
CA LYS A 135 -26.12 -27.88 3.48
C LYS A 135 -27.53 -27.83 2.92
N GLU A 136 -28.23 -26.70 3.08
CA GLU A 136 -29.55 -26.49 2.54
C GLU A 136 -29.54 -26.47 1.01
N ALA A 137 -28.62 -25.72 0.39
CA ALA A 137 -28.44 -25.70 -1.06
C ALA A 137 -28.13 -27.10 -1.62
N VAL A 138 -27.23 -27.86 -0.97
CA VAL A 138 -26.93 -29.26 -1.33
C VAL A 138 -28.19 -30.13 -1.24
N SER A 139 -29.00 -29.95 -0.19
CA SER A 139 -30.20 -30.75 0.02
C SER A 139 -31.24 -30.48 -1.07
N ARG A 140 -31.42 -29.21 -1.47
CA ARG A 140 -32.29 -28.82 -2.60
C ARG A 140 -31.82 -29.44 -3.92
N ILE A 141 -30.50 -29.49 -4.15
CA ILE A 141 -29.92 -30.16 -5.34
C ILE A 141 -30.10 -31.68 -5.31
N LYS A 142 -29.95 -32.32 -4.14
CA LYS A 142 -30.14 -33.78 -4.02
C LYS A 142 -31.60 -34.19 -4.26
N ASN A 143 -32.53 -33.42 -3.72
CA ASN A 143 -33.96 -33.64 -3.95
C ASN A 143 -34.31 -33.52 -5.44
N TYR A 144 -33.63 -32.63 -6.18
CA TYR A 144 -33.75 -32.55 -7.64
C TYR A 144 -33.23 -33.80 -8.37
N GLY A 145 -32.14 -34.40 -7.91
CA GLY A 145 -31.52 -35.56 -8.57
C GLY A 145 -32.29 -36.88 -8.40
N GLN A 146 -33.11 -37.02 -7.35
CA GLN A 146 -33.87 -38.24 -7.05
C GLN A 146 -35.22 -38.33 -7.76
N SER A 147 -35.73 -37.20 -8.24
CA SER A 147 -37.05 -37.13 -8.85
C SER A 147 -37.03 -37.34 -10.38
N ASN A 148 -35.86 -37.58 -10.99
CA ASN A 148 -35.75 -37.89 -12.42
C ASN A 148 -36.00 -39.38 -12.75
N ASP A 149 -36.25 -40.25 -11.76
CA ASP A 149 -36.38 -41.70 -11.95
C ASP A 149 -37.85 -42.20 -11.99
N ASP A 150 -38.86 -41.35 -11.74
CA ASP A 150 -40.28 -41.72 -11.79
C ASP A 150 -41.02 -40.91 -12.88
N ASP A 151 -41.43 -41.58 -13.95
CA ASP A 151 -42.18 -41.09 -15.13
C ASP A 151 -43.63 -40.65 -14.80
N ASP A 152 -43.84 -39.76 -13.82
CA ASP A 152 -45.17 -39.21 -13.50
C ASP A 152 -45.27 -37.73 -13.91
N ASP A 153 -45.95 -37.46 -15.03
CA ASP A 153 -46.25 -36.14 -15.62
C ASP A 153 -46.97 -35.16 -14.65
N GLU A 154 -47.57 -35.64 -13.55
CA GLU A 154 -48.29 -34.81 -12.58
C GLU A 154 -47.37 -33.95 -11.68
N ASN A 155 -46.06 -34.20 -11.68
CA ASN A 155 -45.11 -33.51 -10.79
C ASN A 155 -44.37 -32.31 -11.44
N GLU A 156 -44.56 -32.01 -12.74
CA GLU A 156 -43.83 -30.97 -13.52
C GLU A 156 -43.87 -29.56 -12.88
N ALA A 157 -44.99 -29.20 -12.25
CA ALA A 157 -45.14 -27.95 -11.50
C ALA A 157 -44.30 -27.92 -10.20
N VAL A 158 -44.16 -29.05 -9.51
CA VAL A 158 -43.32 -29.18 -8.31
C VAL A 158 -41.84 -29.19 -8.68
N TYR A 159 -41.49 -29.85 -9.79
CA TYR A 159 -40.13 -29.86 -10.36
C TYR A 159 -39.66 -28.45 -10.71
N SER A 160 -40.49 -27.67 -11.41
CA SER A 160 -40.17 -26.30 -11.80
C SER A 160 -40.04 -25.36 -10.60
N HIS A 161 -40.94 -25.48 -9.64
CA HIS A 161 -40.93 -24.66 -8.43
C HIS A 161 -39.71 -24.92 -7.52
N ASN A 162 -39.25 -26.17 -7.41
CA ASN A 162 -38.04 -26.51 -6.64
C ASN A 162 -36.75 -26.04 -7.32
N LEU A 163 -36.72 -26.03 -8.66
CA LEU A 163 -35.60 -25.53 -9.46
C LEU A 163 -35.44 -24.01 -9.39
N MET A 164 -36.54 -23.25 -9.32
CA MET A 164 -36.47 -21.80 -9.14
C MET A 164 -35.85 -21.38 -7.80
N ARG A 165 -35.83 -22.28 -6.80
CA ARG A 165 -35.36 -21.99 -5.42
C ARG A 165 -33.91 -22.40 -5.14
N LEU A 166 -33.11 -22.65 -6.17
CA LEU A 166 -31.69 -22.91 -6.02
C LEU A 166 -30.90 -21.61 -5.83
N PHE A 167 -29.92 -21.64 -4.93
CA PHE A 167 -29.12 -20.46 -4.60
C PHE A 167 -27.67 -20.84 -4.29
N VAL A 168 -26.77 -19.87 -4.44
CA VAL A 168 -25.36 -19.99 -4.04
C VAL A 168 -25.08 -19.11 -2.82
N PRO A 169 -24.74 -19.70 -1.66
CA PRO A 169 -24.37 -18.92 -0.49
C PRO A 169 -22.89 -18.54 -0.52
N THR A 170 -22.56 -17.30 -0.15
CA THR A 170 -21.18 -16.78 -0.11
C THR A 170 -21.00 -15.74 1.00
N VAL A 171 -19.76 -15.53 1.43
CA VAL A 171 -19.37 -14.44 2.32
C VAL A 171 -18.63 -13.38 1.51
N MET A 172 -18.82 -12.10 1.85
CA MET A 172 -18.14 -10.98 1.19
C MET A 172 -17.60 -9.94 2.18
N ASP A 173 -16.58 -9.22 1.72
CA ASP A 173 -16.01 -8.04 2.38
C ASP A 173 -17.05 -6.92 2.48
N THR A 174 -17.27 -6.38 3.68
CA THR A 174 -18.20 -5.28 3.93
C THR A 174 -17.54 -3.91 3.89
N GLY A 175 -16.26 -3.79 3.53
CA GLY A 175 -15.57 -2.50 3.48
C GLY A 175 -16.33 -1.42 2.70
N VAL A 176 -16.79 -1.75 1.49
CA VAL A 176 -17.59 -0.82 0.64
C VAL A 176 -18.93 -0.51 1.28
N ALA A 177 -19.67 -1.55 1.71
CA ALA A 177 -20.99 -1.41 2.30
C ALA A 177 -21.00 -0.59 3.60
N SER A 178 -19.97 -0.78 4.42
CA SER A 178 -19.78 -0.05 5.68
C SER A 178 -19.63 1.44 5.42
N ILE A 179 -18.82 1.83 4.43
CA ILE A 179 -18.61 3.22 4.06
C ILE A 179 -19.86 3.81 3.40
N TYR A 180 -20.46 3.11 2.41
CA TYR A 180 -21.66 3.58 1.72
C TYR A 180 -22.82 3.85 2.69
N SER A 181 -23.05 2.96 3.66
CA SER A 181 -24.16 3.09 4.61
C SER A 181 -24.15 4.37 5.47
N ALA A 182 -22.96 4.96 5.66
CA ALA A 182 -22.72 6.20 6.39
C ALA A 182 -22.48 7.40 5.45
N SER A 183 -22.35 7.16 4.14
CA SER A 183 -22.13 8.22 3.16
C SER A 183 -23.37 9.11 3.01
N GLU A 184 -23.15 10.36 2.60
CA GLU A 184 -24.27 11.26 2.29
C GLU A 184 -25.15 10.71 1.17
N LEU A 185 -24.56 10.01 0.20
CA LEU A 185 -25.28 9.43 -0.92
C LEU A 185 -26.23 8.33 -0.44
N GLY A 186 -25.77 7.42 0.40
CA GLY A 186 -26.59 6.34 0.96
C GLY A 186 -27.72 6.88 1.85
N ILE A 187 -27.47 7.94 2.63
CA ILE A 187 -28.51 8.62 3.43
C ILE A 187 -29.53 9.31 2.53
N LYS A 188 -29.10 9.95 1.43
CA LYS A 188 -29.99 10.60 0.46
C LYS A 188 -30.84 9.59 -0.33
N GLU A 189 -30.27 8.45 -0.69
CA GLU A 189 -30.97 7.40 -1.44
C GLU A 189 -31.98 6.66 -0.56
N PHE A 190 -31.64 6.40 0.71
CA PHE A 190 -32.52 5.72 1.66
C PHE A 190 -32.59 6.45 3.02
N PRO A 191 -33.35 7.55 3.13
CA PRO A 191 -33.42 8.36 4.36
C PRO A 191 -34.06 7.63 5.53
N GLU A 192 -35.09 6.82 5.26
CA GLU A 192 -35.87 6.11 6.28
C GLU A 192 -35.23 4.78 6.71
N TYR A 193 -34.24 4.29 5.96
CA TYR A 193 -33.65 2.98 6.22
C TYR A 193 -32.56 3.08 7.30
N PRO A 194 -32.49 2.11 8.23
CA PRO A 194 -31.43 2.06 9.21
C PRO A 194 -30.08 1.74 8.54
N VAL A 195 -28.99 2.11 9.22
CA VAL A 195 -27.61 1.96 8.70
C VAL A 195 -27.33 0.53 8.26
N ASN A 196 -27.70 -0.47 9.06
CA ASN A 196 -27.46 -1.89 8.75
C ASN A 196 -28.29 -2.39 7.54
N LEU A 197 -29.48 -1.84 7.31
CA LEU A 197 -30.25 -2.15 6.10
C LEU A 197 -29.57 -1.54 4.86
N ARG A 198 -29.07 -0.30 4.95
CA ARG A 198 -28.25 0.28 3.87
C ARG A 198 -26.97 -0.52 3.62
N ARG A 199 -26.33 -1.07 4.66
CA ARG A 199 -25.18 -2.00 4.51
C ARG A 199 -25.59 -3.26 3.73
N ALA A 200 -26.72 -3.87 4.08
CA ALA A 200 -27.21 -5.06 3.39
C ALA A 200 -27.48 -4.78 1.90
N ILE A 201 -28.07 -3.61 1.58
CA ILE A 201 -28.34 -3.18 0.19
C ILE A 201 -27.03 -3.02 -0.57
N SER A 202 -26.08 -2.28 0.00
CA SER A 202 -24.78 -2.03 -0.64
C SER A 202 -23.98 -3.31 -0.83
N MET A 203 -24.05 -4.24 0.12
CA MET A 203 -23.40 -5.55 -0.01
C MET A 203 -23.99 -6.37 -1.17
N ALA A 204 -25.32 -6.39 -1.31
CA ALA A 204 -25.98 -7.06 -2.42
C ALA A 204 -25.64 -6.39 -3.77
N ARG A 205 -25.62 -5.05 -3.82
CA ARG A 205 -25.22 -4.28 -5.02
C ARG A 205 -23.75 -4.45 -5.37
N TYR A 206 -22.86 -4.54 -4.38
CA TYR A 206 -21.44 -4.83 -4.61
C TYR A 206 -21.25 -6.22 -5.22
N ALA A 207 -21.99 -7.22 -4.75
CA ALA A 207 -21.98 -8.55 -5.35
C ALA A 207 -22.52 -8.54 -6.80
N LYS A 208 -23.52 -7.68 -7.07
CA LYS A 208 -24.06 -7.47 -8.40
C LYS A 208 -23.09 -6.77 -9.34
N ASP A 209 -22.55 -5.61 -8.96
CA ASP A 209 -21.63 -4.83 -9.78
C ASP A 209 -20.66 -4.03 -8.89
N PRO A 210 -19.47 -4.60 -8.63
CA PRO A 210 -18.45 -3.95 -7.80
C PRO A 210 -18.05 -2.56 -8.29
N LEU A 211 -18.05 -2.33 -9.60
CA LEU A 211 -17.62 -1.06 -10.19
C LEU A 211 -18.59 0.06 -9.81
N THR A 212 -19.89 -0.14 -10.06
CA THR A 212 -20.91 0.86 -9.76
C THR A 212 -20.96 1.17 -8.27
N GLU A 213 -20.90 0.13 -7.42
CA GLU A 213 -20.98 0.33 -5.97
C GLU A 213 -19.72 1.03 -5.41
N VAL A 214 -18.52 0.75 -5.93
CA VAL A 214 -17.29 1.46 -5.52
C VAL A 214 -17.29 2.90 -6.03
N CYS A 215 -17.77 3.15 -7.25
CA CYS A 215 -17.93 4.52 -7.79
C CYS A 215 -18.87 5.37 -6.94
N SER A 216 -19.82 4.76 -6.22
CA SER A 216 -20.72 5.46 -5.30
C SER A 216 -20.02 6.10 -4.10
N LEU A 217 -18.82 5.63 -3.75
CA LEU A 217 -17.99 6.18 -2.67
C LEU A 217 -17.15 7.39 -3.11
N TRP A 218 -17.25 7.79 -4.38
CA TRP A 218 -16.43 8.87 -4.92
C TRP A 218 -17.07 10.24 -4.73
N THR A 219 -16.33 11.12 -4.06
CA THR A 219 -16.59 12.55 -4.03
C THR A 219 -15.36 13.32 -4.54
N ASP A 220 -15.56 14.20 -5.54
CA ASP A 220 -14.48 14.95 -6.19
C ASP A 220 -13.86 15.97 -5.23
N MET A 221 -12.65 15.68 -4.75
CA MET A 221 -11.85 16.58 -3.91
C MET A 221 -10.82 17.40 -4.69
N THR A 222 -10.75 17.32 -6.01
CA THR A 222 -9.64 17.91 -6.78
C THR A 222 -9.92 19.34 -7.26
N ARG A 223 -11.16 19.82 -7.14
CA ARG A 223 -11.66 21.01 -7.85
C ARG A 223 -12.05 22.22 -7.00
N GLY A 224 -11.59 22.33 -5.75
CA GLY A 224 -11.55 23.61 -5.04
C GLY A 224 -12.83 24.07 -4.33
N ASP A 225 -13.89 23.25 -4.28
CA ASP A 225 -15.12 23.55 -3.50
C ASP A 225 -14.91 23.45 -1.96
N HIS A 226 -13.68 23.23 -1.50
CA HIS A 226 -13.29 23.12 -0.09
C HIS A 226 -13.52 24.39 0.74
N LEU A 227 -13.82 25.54 0.11
CA LEU A 227 -14.17 26.75 0.84
C LEU A 227 -15.50 26.63 1.63
N MET A 228 -16.31 25.59 1.38
CA MET A 228 -17.59 25.41 2.05
C MET A 228 -17.63 24.29 3.10
N SER A 229 -16.62 23.40 3.16
CA SER A 229 -16.52 22.39 4.22
C SER A 229 -15.11 21.79 4.33
N PRO A 230 -14.31 22.16 5.34
CA PRO A 230 -12.97 21.60 5.57
C PRO A 230 -12.99 20.13 6.09
N SER A 231 -14.16 19.52 6.27
CA SER A 231 -14.32 18.16 6.83
C SER A 231 -14.62 17.07 5.79
N SER A 232 -14.82 17.41 4.51
CA SER A 232 -15.25 16.44 3.49
C SER A 232 -14.05 15.75 2.82
N THR A 233 -13.51 14.72 3.47
CA THR A 233 -12.60 13.75 2.82
C THR A 233 -13.41 12.77 1.98
N SER A 234 -12.89 12.39 0.81
CA SER A 234 -13.55 11.47 -0.11
C SER A 234 -13.71 10.10 0.53
N GLU A 235 -14.92 9.57 0.54
CA GLU A 235 -15.27 8.35 1.28
C GLU A 235 -14.47 7.13 0.79
N ILE A 236 -14.11 7.09 -0.50
CA ILE A 236 -13.27 6.04 -1.09
C ILE A 236 -11.91 5.88 -0.39
N LEU A 237 -11.39 6.92 0.25
CA LEU A 237 -10.11 6.87 0.98
C LEU A 237 -10.19 6.03 2.27
N ALA A 238 -11.39 5.78 2.78
CA ALA A 238 -11.60 4.92 3.94
C ALA A 238 -11.50 3.42 3.59
N LEU A 239 -11.48 3.05 2.31
CA LEU A 239 -11.24 1.67 1.90
C LEU A 239 -9.80 1.26 2.25
N SER A 240 -9.64 0.14 2.94
CA SER A 240 -8.31 -0.44 3.20
C SER A 240 -7.82 -1.15 1.93
N LEU A 241 -7.01 -0.44 1.14
CA LEU A 241 -6.42 -0.94 -0.11
C LEU A 241 -4.95 -1.32 0.06
N HIS A 242 -4.23 -0.66 0.96
CA HIS A 242 -2.82 -0.94 1.25
C HIS A 242 -2.46 -0.56 2.69
N SER A 243 -1.64 -1.38 3.36
CA SER A 243 -1.26 -1.18 4.76
C SER A 243 -0.56 0.16 5.04
N LEU A 244 0.16 0.70 4.05
CA LEU A 244 0.85 2.00 4.12
C LEU A 244 0.09 3.14 3.42
N GLN A 245 -1.19 2.97 3.04
CA GLN A 245 -1.92 4.01 2.32
C GLN A 245 -2.06 5.32 3.12
N ALA A 246 -2.09 5.23 4.46
CA ALA A 246 -2.18 6.36 5.36
C ALA A 246 -0.94 7.28 5.28
N GLU A 247 0.21 6.74 4.85
CA GLU A 247 1.46 7.50 4.67
C GLU A 247 1.51 8.25 3.33
N VAL A 248 0.51 8.06 2.46
CA VAL A 248 0.43 8.70 1.14
C VAL A 248 -0.41 9.97 1.23
N LYS A 249 0.04 11.04 0.57
CA LYS A 249 -0.75 12.26 0.41
C LYS A 249 -2.12 11.94 -0.24
N PRO A 250 -3.26 12.33 0.38
CA PRO A 250 -4.60 12.01 -0.14
C PRO A 250 -4.83 12.42 -1.60
N SER A 251 -4.32 13.60 -2.02
CA SER A 251 -4.46 14.08 -3.40
C SER A 251 -3.74 13.21 -4.44
N LEU A 252 -2.57 12.67 -4.08
CA LEU A 252 -1.83 11.76 -4.95
C LEU A 252 -2.54 10.39 -5.05
N LEU A 253 -3.05 9.90 -3.92
CA LEU A 253 -3.81 8.65 -3.89
C LEU A 253 -5.09 8.77 -4.71
N LEU A 254 -5.90 9.81 -4.52
CA LEU A 254 -7.11 10.06 -5.30
C LEU A 254 -6.83 10.13 -6.80
N LYS A 255 -5.76 10.82 -7.22
CA LYS A 255 -5.39 10.89 -8.65
C LYS A 255 -5.13 9.51 -9.27
N GLU A 256 -4.45 8.61 -8.55
CA GLU A 256 -4.21 7.25 -9.04
C GLU A 256 -5.48 6.38 -9.00
N LEU A 257 -6.33 6.55 -7.98
CA LEU A 257 -7.63 5.87 -7.89
C LEU A 257 -8.57 6.31 -9.04
N GLU A 258 -8.67 7.61 -9.29
CA GLU A 258 -9.45 8.19 -10.40
C GLU A 258 -9.02 7.58 -11.73
N ARG A 259 -7.71 7.54 -12.00
CA ARG A 259 -7.15 6.94 -13.22
C ARG A 259 -7.59 5.49 -13.40
N LYS A 260 -7.62 4.71 -12.31
CA LYS A 260 -8.06 3.31 -12.33
C LYS A 260 -9.57 3.14 -12.45
N LEU A 261 -10.37 4.05 -11.90
CA LEU A 261 -11.82 4.08 -12.12
C LEU A 261 -12.19 4.46 -13.55
N ILE A 262 -11.45 5.40 -14.17
CA ILE A 262 -11.58 5.71 -15.60
C ILE A 262 -11.25 4.47 -16.44
N GLU A 263 -10.11 3.81 -16.17
CA GLU A 263 -9.72 2.59 -16.88
C GLU A 263 -10.77 1.48 -16.73
N ALA A 264 -11.34 1.30 -15.54
CA ALA A 264 -12.37 0.30 -15.28
C ALA A 264 -13.71 0.62 -15.97
N THR A 265 -14.17 1.87 -15.92
CA THR A 265 -15.42 2.29 -16.60
C THR A 265 -15.32 2.20 -18.11
N LEU A 266 -14.15 2.53 -18.69
CA LEU A 266 -13.88 2.32 -20.11
C LEU A 266 -13.91 0.85 -20.51
N PHE A 267 -13.39 -0.02 -19.65
CA PHE A 267 -13.31 -1.45 -19.90
C PHE A 267 -14.68 -2.12 -19.87
N VAL A 268 -15.54 -1.72 -18.92
CA VAL A 268 -16.89 -2.26 -18.78
C VAL A 268 -17.84 -1.63 -19.80
N GLY A 269 -17.84 -0.30 -19.90
CA GLY A 269 -18.91 0.47 -20.54
C GLY A 269 -20.04 0.80 -19.57
N ILE A 270 -20.87 1.77 -19.92
CA ILE A 270 -21.97 2.25 -19.07
C ILE A 270 -23.26 2.24 -19.88
N ASP A 271 -24.28 1.58 -19.34
CA ASP A 271 -25.65 1.72 -19.84
C ASP A 271 -26.25 3.03 -19.31
N ILE A 272 -26.48 3.97 -20.22
CA ILE A 272 -26.98 5.30 -19.88
C ILE A 272 -28.42 5.25 -19.38
N ASN A 273 -29.26 4.36 -19.93
CA ASN A 273 -30.67 4.28 -19.55
C ASN A 273 -30.78 3.67 -18.15
N PHE A 274 -29.98 2.65 -17.87
CA PHE A 274 -29.80 2.12 -16.51
C PHE A 274 -29.34 3.21 -15.52
N ALA A 275 -28.35 4.02 -15.90
CA ALA A 275 -27.84 5.09 -15.05
C ALA A 275 -28.88 6.21 -14.82
N ILE A 276 -29.75 6.50 -15.78
CA ILE A 276 -30.82 7.47 -15.59
C ILE A 276 -31.85 6.94 -14.58
N GLU A 277 -32.28 5.69 -14.72
CA GLU A 277 -33.27 5.09 -13.82
C GLU A 277 -32.74 4.90 -12.40
N ASN A 278 -31.45 4.55 -12.25
CA ASN A 278 -30.89 4.10 -10.98
C ASN A 278 -29.83 5.07 -10.43
N GLN A 279 -30.06 5.60 -9.23
CA GLN A 279 -29.17 6.57 -8.59
C GLN A 279 -27.71 6.08 -8.46
N HIS A 280 -27.52 4.81 -8.10
CA HIS A 280 -26.19 4.21 -7.98
C HIS A 280 -25.45 4.15 -9.33
N GLY A 281 -26.16 3.87 -10.43
CA GLY A 281 -25.60 3.86 -11.78
C GLY A 281 -25.06 5.22 -12.25
N ARG A 282 -25.70 6.33 -11.84
CA ARG A 282 -25.30 7.72 -12.18
C ARG A 282 -23.85 8.04 -11.82
N THR A 283 -23.33 7.42 -10.77
CA THR A 283 -22.01 7.72 -10.19
C THR A 283 -20.85 7.30 -11.10
N THR A 284 -21.09 6.39 -12.04
CA THR A 284 -20.08 5.89 -12.99
C THR A 284 -19.80 6.86 -14.14
N LEU A 285 -20.80 7.66 -14.56
CA LEU A 285 -20.71 8.55 -15.74
C LEU A 285 -19.62 9.61 -15.62
N GLN A 286 -19.27 10.01 -14.39
CA GLN A 286 -18.24 11.02 -14.16
C GLN A 286 -16.81 10.55 -14.50
N PHE A 287 -16.60 9.24 -14.67
CA PHE A 287 -15.31 8.66 -15.01
C PHE A 287 -15.14 8.42 -16.51
N LEU A 288 -16.13 8.76 -17.34
CA LEU A 288 -15.97 8.69 -18.79
C LEU A 288 -15.09 9.84 -19.30
N PRO A 289 -14.19 9.60 -20.26
CA PRO A 289 -13.32 10.64 -20.81
C PRO A 289 -14.12 11.84 -21.36
N GLY A 290 -13.78 13.04 -20.91
CA GLY A 290 -14.49 14.27 -21.30
C GLY A 290 -15.73 14.58 -20.45
N LEU A 291 -16.27 13.58 -19.74
CA LEU A 291 -17.24 13.77 -18.67
C LEU A 291 -16.52 13.92 -17.33
N GLY A 292 -17.17 14.65 -16.44
CA GLY A 292 -16.79 14.82 -15.04
C GLY A 292 -18.06 15.14 -14.26
N ALA A 293 -18.00 15.21 -12.93
CA ALA A 293 -19.19 15.30 -12.08
C ALA A 293 -20.25 16.31 -12.57
N ARG A 294 -19.81 17.52 -12.96
CA ARG A 294 -20.71 18.58 -13.49
C ARG A 294 -21.37 18.22 -14.82
N LYS A 295 -20.59 17.73 -15.79
CA LYS A 295 -21.12 17.38 -17.13
C LYS A 295 -21.99 16.12 -17.08
N ALA A 296 -21.61 15.13 -16.26
CA ALA A 296 -22.41 13.94 -16.03
C ALA A 296 -23.77 14.29 -15.41
N ARG A 297 -23.78 15.16 -14.38
CA ARG A 297 -25.04 15.62 -13.76
C ARG A 297 -25.92 16.41 -14.75
N ALA A 298 -25.32 17.30 -15.54
CA ALA A 298 -26.06 18.04 -16.56
C ALA A 298 -26.64 17.12 -17.63
N LEU A 299 -25.88 16.09 -18.05
CA LEU A 299 -26.32 15.10 -19.03
C LEU A 299 -27.56 14.36 -18.53
N ILE A 300 -27.52 13.82 -17.31
CA ILE A 300 -28.67 13.13 -16.70
C ILE A 300 -29.87 14.07 -16.62
N GLN A 301 -29.71 15.29 -16.09
CA GLN A 301 -30.81 16.24 -15.93
C GLN A 301 -31.46 16.63 -17.26
N ASN A 302 -30.67 16.78 -18.32
CA ASN A 302 -31.21 17.11 -19.64
C ASN A 302 -31.95 15.93 -20.28
N ILE A 303 -31.50 14.70 -20.04
CA ILE A 303 -32.23 13.51 -20.53
C ILE A 303 -33.51 13.29 -19.72
N GLU A 304 -33.48 13.42 -18.39
CA GLU A 304 -34.66 13.33 -17.52
C GLU A 304 -35.73 14.35 -17.92
N ARG A 305 -35.33 15.57 -18.30
CA ARG A 305 -36.27 16.62 -18.79
C ARG A 305 -36.93 16.28 -20.11
N LEU A 306 -36.25 15.52 -20.97
CA LEU A 306 -36.82 15.11 -22.25
C LEU A 306 -37.85 13.99 -22.05
N GLY A 307 -37.72 13.18 -20.99
CA GLY A 307 -38.68 12.12 -20.69
C GLY A 307 -38.72 11.03 -21.75
N VAL A 308 -37.63 10.82 -22.51
CA VAL A 308 -37.52 9.74 -23.50
C VAL A 308 -36.19 9.01 -23.35
N ALA A 309 -36.16 7.71 -23.68
CA ALA A 309 -34.95 6.89 -23.67
C ALA A 309 -33.77 7.55 -24.41
N ALA A 310 -32.57 7.46 -23.84
CA ALA A 310 -31.38 8.04 -24.44
C ALA A 310 -30.92 7.21 -25.64
N THR A 311 -30.53 7.90 -26.71
CA THR A 311 -29.85 7.32 -27.89
C THR A 311 -28.56 8.08 -28.16
N ARG A 312 -27.60 7.50 -28.87
CA ARG A 312 -26.33 8.19 -29.16
C ARG A 312 -26.55 9.50 -29.92
N LYS A 313 -27.51 9.53 -30.86
CA LYS A 313 -27.95 10.73 -31.59
C LYS A 313 -28.46 11.83 -30.64
N ARG A 314 -29.27 11.48 -29.64
CA ARG A 314 -29.78 12.44 -28.64
C ARG A 314 -28.68 12.94 -27.71
N ILE A 315 -27.83 12.04 -27.23
CA ILE A 315 -26.66 12.39 -26.42
C ILE A 315 -25.77 13.38 -27.17
N ARG A 316 -25.55 13.18 -28.48
CA ARG A 316 -24.81 14.11 -29.34
C ARG A 316 -25.42 15.51 -29.31
N LYS A 317 -26.74 15.63 -29.54
CA LYS A 317 -27.46 16.92 -29.52
C LYS A 317 -27.31 17.61 -28.17
N ILE A 318 -27.45 16.88 -27.05
CA ILE A 318 -27.31 17.43 -25.70
C ILE A 318 -25.87 17.88 -25.43
N MET A 319 -24.87 17.08 -25.84
CA MET A 319 -23.47 17.38 -25.56
C MET A 319 -22.92 18.56 -26.39
N GLN A 320 -23.45 18.78 -27.60
CA GLN A 320 -23.13 19.96 -28.41
C GLN A 320 -23.49 21.28 -27.69
N LEU A 321 -24.49 21.26 -26.80
CA LEU A 321 -24.84 22.43 -25.98
C LEU A 321 -23.76 22.75 -24.92
N TYR A 322 -23.03 21.75 -24.42
CA TYR A 322 -21.97 21.96 -23.41
C TYR A 322 -20.71 22.62 -23.96
N GLU A 323 -20.51 22.53 -25.27
CA GLU A 323 -19.29 23.00 -25.94
C GLU A 323 -19.37 24.47 -26.35
N ASN A 324 -20.58 25.06 -26.35
CA ASN A 324 -20.83 26.48 -26.64
C ASN A 324 -21.61 27.19 -25.51
N PRO A 325 -21.01 27.48 -24.34
CA PRO A 325 -21.73 28.12 -23.23
C PRO A 325 -22.03 29.62 -23.43
N THR A 326 -21.36 30.29 -24.38
CA THR A 326 -21.46 31.74 -24.59
C THR A 326 -21.36 32.10 -26.06
N ARG A 327 -22.49 32.50 -26.68
CA ARG A 327 -22.54 33.46 -27.81
C ARG A 327 -23.94 34.04 -28.03
N MET A 328 -24.59 34.48 -26.95
CA MET A 328 -25.54 35.61 -27.03
C MET A 328 -24.76 36.91 -26.80
N SER A 329 -24.00 37.34 -27.80
CA SER A 329 -23.50 38.71 -27.85
C SER A 329 -24.01 39.32 -29.15
N PRO A 330 -24.75 40.45 -29.10
CA PRO A 330 -25.24 41.08 -30.31
C PRO A 330 -24.04 41.56 -31.11
N SER A 331 -23.87 41.01 -32.32
CA SER A 331 -22.91 41.52 -33.30
C SER A 331 -23.35 42.93 -33.68
N LYS A 332 -22.53 43.95 -33.41
CA LYS A 332 -22.67 45.26 -34.05
C LYS A 332 -22.29 45.10 -35.52
N GLY A 333 -23.29 44.87 -36.37
CA GLY A 333 -23.17 45.03 -37.80
C GLY A 333 -23.58 46.45 -38.18
N ASP A 334 -22.67 47.18 -38.79
CA ASP A 334 -22.98 48.43 -39.48
C ASP A 334 -23.88 48.12 -40.68
N ASN A 335 -25.19 48.35 -40.56
CA ASN A 335 -25.99 48.94 -41.64
C ASN A 335 -27.42 49.27 -41.19
N TYR A 336 -27.82 50.50 -41.52
CA TYR A 336 -29.16 51.02 -41.34
C TYR A 336 -30.12 50.40 -42.37
N ASN A 337 -31.36 50.16 -41.92
CA ASN A 337 -32.58 49.86 -42.70
C ASN A 337 -32.80 48.39 -43.13
N ASN A 338 -33.29 47.57 -42.20
CA ASN A 338 -34.57 46.85 -42.31
C ASN A 338 -34.82 46.02 -41.04
N ASN A 339 -36.04 46.08 -40.52
CA ASN A 339 -36.39 45.76 -39.14
C ASN A 339 -36.75 44.27 -38.94
N THR A 340 -35.86 43.36 -39.34
CA THR A 340 -35.92 41.95 -38.96
C THR A 340 -34.49 41.46 -38.72
N ILE A 341 -34.13 41.25 -37.46
CA ILE A 341 -32.84 40.66 -37.09
C ILE A 341 -32.94 39.16 -37.38
N GLU A 342 -32.61 38.74 -38.59
CA GLU A 342 -32.33 37.33 -38.85
C GLU A 342 -30.99 36.98 -38.19
N ILE A 343 -31.08 36.31 -37.05
CA ILE A 343 -29.95 35.65 -36.42
C ILE A 343 -29.61 34.44 -37.30
N LYS A 344 -28.71 34.58 -38.27
CA LYS A 344 -28.15 33.42 -38.95
C LYS A 344 -27.20 32.70 -37.98
N PRO A 345 -27.49 31.45 -37.55
CA PRO A 345 -26.55 30.68 -36.75
C PRO A 345 -25.28 30.49 -37.58
N ARG A 346 -24.15 30.97 -37.07
CA ARG A 346 -22.84 30.67 -37.66
C ARG A 346 -22.61 29.16 -37.50
N GLU A 347 -22.34 28.45 -38.60
CA GLU A 347 -22.22 26.99 -38.63
C GLU A 347 -21.40 26.44 -37.45
N PRO A 348 -21.91 25.42 -36.74
CA PRO A 348 -21.24 24.85 -35.58
C PRO A 348 -19.85 24.35 -35.98
N SER A 349 -18.81 24.86 -35.31
CA SER A 349 -17.45 24.32 -35.43
C SER A 349 -17.48 22.81 -35.18
N LYS A 350 -16.90 22.06 -36.13
CA LYS A 350 -16.87 20.59 -36.26
C LYS A 350 -16.86 19.85 -34.90
N CYS A 351 -17.89 19.00 -34.69
CA CYS A 351 -18.07 17.94 -33.69
C CYS A 351 -17.19 18.05 -32.43
N GLY A 352 -17.73 18.55 -31.33
CA GLY A 352 -16.86 18.81 -30.20
C GLY A 352 -16.40 17.56 -29.44
N SER A 353 -15.28 17.78 -28.79
CA SER A 353 -14.36 16.77 -28.27
C SER A 353 -14.94 15.94 -27.14
N VAL A 354 -16.04 16.35 -26.48
CA VAL A 354 -16.59 15.60 -25.35
C VAL A 354 -17.33 14.37 -25.83
N TYR A 355 -18.17 14.53 -26.87
CA TYR A 355 -18.96 13.44 -27.42
C TYR A 355 -18.08 12.33 -28.00
N THR A 356 -17.12 12.71 -28.85
CA THR A 356 -16.21 11.75 -29.51
C THR A 356 -15.35 10.96 -28.50
N ASN A 357 -14.97 11.59 -27.39
CA ASN A 357 -14.14 10.94 -26.38
C ASN A 357 -14.87 9.85 -25.57
N CYS A 358 -16.18 9.94 -25.35
CA CYS A 358 -16.91 9.04 -24.45
C CYS A 358 -17.93 8.11 -25.11
N ILE A 359 -18.44 8.44 -26.29
CA ILE A 359 -19.66 7.79 -26.82
C ILE A 359 -19.50 6.29 -27.10
N ALA A 360 -18.31 5.81 -27.48
CA ALA A 360 -18.05 4.38 -27.68
C ALA A 360 -18.22 3.55 -26.41
N PHE A 361 -18.12 4.18 -25.24
CA PHE A 361 -18.23 3.54 -23.93
C PHE A 361 -19.63 3.69 -23.32
N ILE A 362 -20.49 4.47 -23.96
CA ILE A 362 -21.91 4.61 -23.58
C ILE A 362 -22.72 3.62 -24.42
N ARG A 363 -23.33 2.66 -23.74
CA ARG A 363 -24.34 1.75 -24.27
C ARG A 363 -25.69 2.42 -24.12
N ALA A 364 -26.46 2.50 -25.21
CA ALA A 364 -27.83 2.98 -25.20
C ALA A 364 -28.76 1.82 -25.59
N SER A 365 -28.92 0.88 -24.65
CA SER A 365 -29.78 -0.29 -24.83
C SER A 365 -31.25 0.07 -24.60
N ARG A 366 -32.16 -0.55 -25.36
CA ARG A 366 -33.59 -0.57 -25.02
C ARG A 366 -33.87 -1.93 -24.37
N HIS A 367 -34.17 -1.94 -23.08
CA HIS A 367 -34.64 -3.16 -22.41
C HIS A 367 -36.08 -3.44 -22.85
N GLU A 368 -36.44 -4.71 -23.06
CA GLU A 368 -37.80 -5.10 -23.50
C GLU A 368 -38.91 -4.64 -22.53
N ASN A 369 -38.57 -4.40 -21.25
CA ASN A 369 -39.49 -3.89 -20.23
C ASN A 369 -39.64 -2.35 -20.21
N GLN A 370 -38.92 -1.59 -21.05
CA GLN A 370 -39.00 -0.13 -21.09
C GLN A 370 -40.16 0.41 -21.95
N SER A 371 -40.98 -0.45 -22.55
CA SER A 371 -42.17 -0.04 -23.31
C SER A 371 -43.29 0.54 -22.44
N GLU A 372 -43.31 0.29 -21.12
CA GLU A 372 -44.39 0.78 -20.25
C GLU A 372 -44.24 2.25 -19.81
N TYR A 373 -43.05 2.86 -19.93
CA TYR A 373 -42.77 4.21 -19.38
C TYR A 373 -42.71 5.32 -20.42
N PHE A 374 -42.70 4.99 -21.70
CA PHE A 374 -42.73 5.97 -22.78
C PHE A 374 -43.98 5.72 -23.59
N GLU A 375 -44.86 6.71 -23.67
CA GLU A 375 -46.04 6.67 -24.54
C GLU A 375 -45.56 6.33 -25.96
N ASP A 376 -46.18 5.31 -26.55
CA ASP A 376 -45.98 4.92 -27.95
C ASP A 376 -46.46 6.07 -28.85
N ASP A 377 -45.62 7.09 -29.06
CA ASP A 377 -45.88 8.11 -30.07
C ASP A 377 -45.71 7.47 -31.46
N GLU A 378 -46.75 7.57 -32.29
CA GLU A 378 -46.93 6.91 -33.58
C GLU A 378 -46.00 7.41 -34.72
N ASP A 379 -44.88 8.08 -34.42
CA ASP A 379 -44.01 8.72 -35.42
C ASP A 379 -42.78 7.86 -35.79
N ASP A 380 -42.50 7.71 -37.09
CA ASP A 380 -41.44 6.87 -37.70
C ASP A 380 -39.96 7.14 -37.22
N GLU A 381 -39.72 8.00 -36.22
CA GLU A 381 -38.41 8.22 -35.57
C GLU A 381 -38.00 7.11 -34.57
N HIS A 382 -38.83 6.08 -34.35
CA HIS A 382 -38.66 5.09 -33.27
C HIS A 382 -37.74 3.89 -33.57
N ILE A 383 -37.13 3.79 -34.75
CA ILE A 383 -36.21 2.68 -35.05
C ILE A 383 -34.86 2.89 -34.33
N ALA A 384 -34.62 2.11 -33.27
CA ALA A 384 -33.34 2.12 -32.55
C ALA A 384 -32.19 1.64 -33.46
N ASN A 385 -31.09 2.39 -33.48
CA ASN A 385 -29.87 1.96 -34.16
C ASN A 385 -29.25 0.79 -33.37
N PRO A 386 -29.17 -0.43 -33.94
CA PRO A 386 -28.64 -1.60 -33.24
C PRO A 386 -27.17 -1.44 -32.83
N LEU A 387 -26.42 -0.53 -33.48
CA LEU A 387 -25.02 -0.25 -33.16
C LEU A 387 -24.87 0.60 -31.89
N ASP A 388 -25.93 1.26 -31.39
CA ASP A 388 -25.93 1.95 -30.10
C ASP A 388 -25.74 0.97 -28.93
N ASP A 389 -26.05 -0.30 -29.16
CA ASP A 389 -25.86 -1.42 -28.24
C ASP A 389 -24.49 -2.11 -28.40
N THR A 390 -23.51 -1.46 -29.05
CA THR A 390 -22.15 -1.98 -29.29
C THR A 390 -21.07 -0.97 -28.90
N ARG A 391 -19.84 -1.38 -28.60
CA ARG A 391 -18.70 -0.46 -28.40
C ARG A 391 -18.16 0.15 -29.71
N ILE A 392 -18.83 -0.07 -30.83
CA ILE A 392 -18.42 0.48 -32.14
C ILE A 392 -18.65 1.99 -32.08
N HIS A 393 -17.58 2.75 -32.31
CA HIS A 393 -17.64 4.20 -32.32
C HIS A 393 -18.50 4.71 -33.50
N PRO A 394 -19.27 5.80 -33.36
CA PRO A 394 -20.10 6.35 -34.45
C PRO A 394 -19.35 6.65 -35.75
N GLU A 395 -18.05 6.93 -35.70
CA GLU A 395 -17.22 7.11 -36.90
C GLU A 395 -16.96 5.80 -37.66
N LEU A 396 -17.05 4.66 -36.97
CA LEU A 396 -16.85 3.32 -37.53
C LEU A 396 -18.15 2.66 -37.98
N THR A 397 -19.30 3.33 -37.81
CA THR A 397 -20.63 2.82 -38.20
C THR A 397 -20.68 2.44 -39.68
N LYS A 398 -19.98 3.19 -40.55
CA LYS A 398 -19.86 2.88 -41.99
C LYS A 398 -19.19 1.53 -42.25
N ILE A 399 -18.18 1.20 -41.44
CA ILE A 399 -17.40 -0.03 -41.54
C ILE A 399 -18.25 -1.21 -41.09
N ALA A 400 -18.88 -1.08 -39.93
CA ALA A 400 -19.76 -2.10 -39.37
C ALA A 400 -20.94 -2.42 -40.32
N ALA A 401 -21.57 -1.40 -40.88
CA ALA A 401 -22.67 -1.57 -41.82
C ALA A 401 -22.24 -2.31 -43.10
N ARG A 402 -21.05 -2.00 -43.65
CA ARG A 402 -20.50 -2.69 -44.82
C ARG A 402 -20.16 -4.15 -44.51
N MET A 403 -19.61 -4.44 -43.34
CA MET A 403 -19.37 -5.82 -42.88
C MET A 403 -20.68 -6.62 -42.83
N CYS A 404 -21.73 -6.06 -42.23
CA CYS A 404 -23.04 -6.71 -42.16
C CYS A 404 -23.63 -6.92 -43.57
N TRP A 405 -23.49 -5.95 -44.48
CA TRP A 405 -23.96 -6.05 -45.84
C TRP A 405 -23.30 -7.23 -46.59
N TYR A 406 -21.97 -7.32 -46.54
CA TYR A 406 -21.23 -8.41 -47.16
C TYR A 406 -21.48 -9.77 -46.50
N ALA A 407 -21.74 -9.80 -45.19
CA ALA A 407 -22.14 -11.02 -44.50
C ALA A 407 -23.53 -11.53 -44.93
N LYS A 408 -24.45 -10.62 -45.30
CA LYS A 408 -25.82 -10.98 -45.72
C LYS A 408 -25.92 -11.31 -47.21
N TYR A 409 -25.16 -10.61 -48.06
CA TYR A 409 -25.21 -10.71 -49.53
C TYR A 409 -23.83 -11.07 -50.14
N PRO A 410 -23.43 -12.35 -50.11
CA PRO A 410 -22.12 -12.80 -50.59
C PRO A 410 -21.96 -12.81 -52.12
N ASP A 411 -23.05 -12.93 -52.89
CA ASP A 411 -23.03 -13.03 -54.37
C ASP A 411 -23.84 -11.90 -55.05
N ASN A 412 -23.21 -11.25 -56.05
CA ASN A 412 -23.74 -10.35 -57.10
C ASN A 412 -24.59 -9.08 -56.80
N GLU A 413 -24.84 -8.69 -55.55
CA GLU A 413 -25.35 -7.35 -55.21
C GLU A 413 -24.31 -6.54 -54.39
N ARG A 414 -23.13 -6.27 -55.00
CA ARG A 414 -22.03 -5.54 -54.33
C ARG A 414 -22.26 -4.03 -54.20
N GLU A 415 -23.31 -3.47 -54.80
CA GLU A 415 -23.65 -2.06 -54.63
C GLU A 415 -24.41 -1.86 -53.31
N MET A 416 -23.63 -1.59 -52.26
CA MET A 416 -24.16 -1.17 -50.97
C MET A 416 -24.89 0.19 -51.13
N PRO A 417 -26.10 0.35 -50.56
CA PRO A 417 -26.78 1.64 -50.48
C PRO A 417 -25.84 2.72 -49.90
N ARG A 418 -25.87 3.94 -50.48
CA ARG A 418 -25.06 5.05 -49.97
C ARG A 418 -25.52 5.43 -48.56
N ILE A 419 -24.55 5.57 -47.64
CA ILE A 419 -24.80 5.83 -46.21
C ILE A 419 -25.16 7.31 -45.96
N TYR A 420 -24.73 8.24 -46.82
CA TYR A 420 -25.08 9.66 -46.76
C TYR A 420 -25.15 10.19 -48.20
N GLU A 421 -26.25 10.84 -48.58
CA GLU A 421 -26.29 11.71 -49.75
C GLU A 421 -26.31 13.16 -49.27
N ASP A 422 -25.50 14.02 -49.88
CA ASP A 422 -25.62 15.47 -49.76
C ASP A 422 -26.83 15.92 -50.61
N THR A 423 -28.04 15.54 -50.22
CA THR A 423 -29.27 16.03 -50.88
C THR A 423 -30.10 16.83 -49.90
N ASP A 424 -30.54 17.99 -50.37
CA ASP A 424 -31.46 18.94 -49.71
C ASP A 424 -32.89 18.37 -49.53
N ASP A 425 -33.06 17.04 -49.60
CA ASP A 425 -34.35 16.37 -49.63
C ASP A 425 -34.70 15.74 -48.27
N GLU A 426 -35.81 16.21 -47.71
CA GLU A 426 -36.51 15.74 -46.51
C GLU A 426 -37.09 14.32 -46.70
N ASP A 427 -36.23 13.31 -46.91
CA ASP A 427 -36.67 11.91 -46.86
C ASP A 427 -36.89 11.48 -45.40
N GLU A 428 -38.15 11.47 -44.97
CA GLU A 428 -38.68 11.10 -43.64
C GLU A 428 -38.36 9.66 -43.17
N SER A 429 -37.63 8.85 -43.96
CA SER A 429 -37.34 7.43 -43.67
C SER A 429 -35.86 7.12 -43.34
N ARG A 430 -35.13 8.07 -42.76
CA ARG A 430 -33.68 7.94 -42.44
C ARG A 430 -33.40 8.01 -40.93
N ILE A 431 -32.70 7.02 -40.38
CA ILE A 431 -32.31 6.97 -38.96
C ILE A 431 -30.78 7.07 -38.84
N ASP A 432 -30.30 8.09 -38.13
CA ASP A 432 -28.86 8.40 -37.96
C ASP A 432 -28.08 8.48 -39.29
N GLY A 433 -28.75 8.93 -40.36
CA GLY A 433 -28.23 8.99 -41.73
C GLY A 433 -28.34 7.67 -42.50
N MET A 434 -28.60 6.54 -41.84
CA MET A 434 -28.74 5.22 -42.49
C MET A 434 -30.14 4.99 -43.05
N SER A 435 -30.21 4.26 -44.18
CA SER A 435 -31.49 3.76 -44.69
C SER A 435 -32.04 2.65 -43.78
N THR A 436 -33.37 2.58 -43.67
CA THR A 436 -34.08 1.52 -42.92
C THR A 436 -33.64 0.12 -43.34
N LYS A 437 -33.47 -0.11 -44.65
CA LYS A 437 -32.94 -1.37 -45.22
C LYS A 437 -31.57 -1.77 -44.66
N LEU A 438 -30.69 -0.81 -44.42
CA LEU A 438 -29.36 -1.06 -43.87
C LEU A 438 -29.42 -1.40 -42.38
N ILE A 439 -30.28 -0.71 -41.63
CA ILE A 439 -30.53 -0.98 -40.22
C ILE A 439 -31.13 -2.38 -40.03
N ASP A 440 -32.09 -2.76 -40.86
CA ASP A 440 -32.68 -4.11 -40.82
C ASP A 440 -31.66 -5.19 -41.19
N CYS A 441 -30.75 -4.90 -42.14
CA CYS A 441 -29.62 -5.78 -42.44
C CYS A 441 -28.71 -6.00 -41.23
N ILE A 442 -28.35 -4.93 -40.51
CA ILE A 442 -27.52 -5.02 -39.31
C ILE A 442 -28.27 -5.79 -38.21
N LYS A 443 -29.54 -5.48 -37.97
CA LYS A 443 -30.40 -6.20 -37.02
C LYS A 443 -30.47 -7.69 -37.34
N ASP A 444 -30.67 -8.07 -38.59
CA ASP A 444 -30.74 -9.47 -39.01
C ASP A 444 -29.42 -10.21 -38.77
N VAL A 445 -28.29 -9.57 -39.07
CA VAL A 445 -26.95 -10.15 -38.88
C VAL A 445 -26.64 -10.30 -37.40
N MET A 446 -26.91 -9.28 -36.58
CA MET A 446 -26.76 -9.33 -35.13
C MET A 446 -27.74 -10.32 -34.47
N LYS A 447 -28.99 -10.40 -34.94
CA LYS A 447 -30.01 -11.37 -34.50
C LYS A 447 -29.63 -12.80 -34.88
N SER A 448 -29.10 -13.02 -36.07
CA SER A 448 -28.59 -14.33 -36.50
C SER A 448 -27.40 -14.81 -35.68
N SER A 449 -26.60 -13.86 -35.18
CA SER A 449 -25.43 -14.14 -34.31
C SER A 449 -25.88 -14.41 -32.88
N SER A 450 -26.78 -13.58 -32.32
CA SER A 450 -27.35 -13.75 -30.98
C SER A 450 -28.27 -14.98 -30.86
N ASN A 451 -29.08 -15.30 -31.86
CA ASN A 451 -29.93 -16.51 -31.86
C ASN A 451 -29.12 -17.81 -31.91
N LYS A 452 -27.86 -17.82 -32.33
CA LYS A 452 -27.00 -19.03 -32.28
C LYS A 452 -26.30 -19.22 -30.94
N ILE A 453 -26.11 -18.12 -30.21
CA ILE A 453 -25.83 -18.13 -28.77
C ILE A 453 -27.09 -18.63 -28.03
N GLY A 454 -28.28 -18.21 -28.51
CA GLY A 454 -29.60 -18.64 -28.03
C GLY A 454 -30.02 -20.07 -28.40
N ALA A 455 -29.58 -20.65 -29.51
CA ALA A 455 -30.02 -21.98 -29.97
C ALA A 455 -29.34 -23.16 -29.23
N LYS A 456 -28.57 -22.87 -28.19
CA LYS A 456 -28.18 -23.82 -27.13
C LYS A 456 -28.69 -23.42 -25.74
N VAL A 457 -29.58 -22.42 -25.67
CA VAL A 457 -30.54 -22.31 -24.57
C VAL A 457 -31.51 -23.43 -24.85
N SER A 458 -31.46 -24.47 -24.02
CA SER A 458 -32.54 -25.44 -23.93
C SER A 458 -33.85 -24.66 -23.86
N ASP A 459 -34.94 -25.14 -24.47
CA ASP A 459 -36.31 -24.63 -24.29
C ASP A 459 -36.82 -24.70 -22.83
N ASP A 460 -35.89 -24.88 -21.88
CA ASP A 460 -36.07 -25.10 -20.47
C ASP A 460 -35.85 -23.79 -19.69
N PRO A 461 -36.91 -23.16 -19.15
CA PRO A 461 -36.83 -21.91 -18.39
C PRO A 461 -35.99 -22.02 -17.10
N LEU A 462 -35.58 -23.23 -16.70
CA LEU A 462 -34.87 -23.51 -15.45
C LEU A 462 -33.39 -23.87 -15.68
N TRP A 463 -32.90 -23.76 -16.91
CA TRP A 463 -31.56 -24.20 -17.30
C TRP A 463 -30.44 -23.55 -16.47
N LEU A 464 -30.60 -22.28 -16.06
CA LEU A 464 -29.62 -21.57 -15.23
C LEU A 464 -29.54 -22.20 -13.85
N SER A 465 -30.69 -22.46 -13.22
CA SER A 465 -30.75 -23.14 -11.94
C SER A 465 -30.18 -24.55 -12.04
N LYS A 466 -30.42 -25.28 -13.12
CA LYS A 466 -29.78 -26.59 -13.41
C LYS A 466 -28.26 -26.48 -13.55
N ARG A 467 -27.76 -25.44 -14.23
CA ARG A 467 -26.32 -25.19 -14.39
C ARG A 467 -25.65 -24.73 -13.11
N MET A 468 -26.31 -23.89 -12.31
CA MET A 468 -25.87 -23.49 -10.98
C MET A 468 -25.82 -24.70 -10.05
N ALA A 469 -26.82 -25.58 -10.09
CA ALA A 469 -26.77 -26.87 -9.39
C ALA A 469 -25.58 -27.73 -9.85
N ALA A 470 -25.31 -27.82 -11.16
CA ALA A 470 -24.18 -28.61 -11.69
C ALA A 470 -22.81 -28.04 -11.29
N VAL A 471 -22.64 -26.72 -11.38
CA VAL A 471 -21.41 -26.03 -10.99
C VAL A 471 -21.21 -26.09 -9.48
N TYR A 472 -22.27 -25.95 -8.70
CA TYR A 472 -22.22 -26.06 -7.25
C TYR A 472 -21.97 -27.52 -6.81
N LYS A 473 -22.59 -28.50 -7.47
CA LYS A 473 -22.29 -29.93 -7.29
C LYS A 473 -20.81 -30.23 -7.56
N ASN A 474 -20.28 -29.72 -8.66
CA ASN A 474 -18.86 -29.85 -8.97
C ASN A 474 -17.96 -29.09 -7.98
N TYR A 475 -18.39 -27.93 -7.46
CA TYR A 475 -17.70 -27.23 -6.37
C TYR A 475 -17.69 -28.05 -5.08
N ILE A 476 -18.80 -28.69 -4.71
CA ILE A 476 -18.85 -29.57 -3.54
C ILE A 476 -17.89 -30.76 -3.70
N GLU A 477 -17.81 -31.32 -4.91
CA GLU A 477 -16.98 -32.50 -5.21
C GLU A 477 -15.48 -32.16 -5.35
N THR A 478 -15.15 -31.02 -5.96
CA THR A 478 -13.76 -30.68 -6.34
C THR A 478 -13.19 -29.47 -5.59
N LYS A 479 -13.99 -28.80 -4.75
CA LYS A 479 -13.72 -27.46 -4.19
C LYS A 479 -13.35 -26.42 -5.25
N SER A 480 -13.75 -26.67 -6.49
CA SER A 480 -13.48 -25.80 -7.63
C SER A 480 -14.77 -25.57 -8.40
N PHE A 481 -15.06 -24.30 -8.69
CA PHE A 481 -16.15 -23.93 -9.59
C PHE A 481 -15.82 -24.24 -11.06
N ALA A 482 -14.58 -24.66 -11.37
CA ALA A 482 -14.20 -25.08 -12.72
C ALA A 482 -14.74 -26.48 -13.01
N LEU A 483 -15.70 -26.57 -13.93
CA LEU A 483 -16.14 -27.83 -14.52
C LEU A 483 -14.94 -28.52 -15.20
N LYS A 484 -14.45 -29.63 -14.63
CA LYS A 484 -13.47 -30.51 -15.27
C LYS A 484 -14.17 -31.38 -16.31
N ASP A 485 -14.69 -30.76 -17.37
CA ASP A 485 -15.16 -31.53 -18.51
C ASP A 485 -13.98 -31.79 -19.46
N SER A 486 -13.40 -32.99 -19.38
CA SER A 486 -12.36 -33.49 -20.31
C SER A 486 -12.88 -33.73 -21.74
N SER A 487 -14.15 -33.45 -22.00
CA SER A 487 -14.83 -33.59 -23.29
C SER A 487 -14.86 -32.29 -24.13
N LEU A 488 -14.29 -31.19 -23.62
CA LEU A 488 -14.43 -29.84 -24.20
C LEU A 488 -13.23 -29.31 -24.99
N GLY A 489 -12.26 -30.15 -25.38
CA GLY A 489 -11.11 -29.77 -26.21
C GLY A 489 -11.36 -29.86 -27.72
N ALA A 490 -12.30 -29.07 -28.25
CA ALA A 490 -12.40 -28.89 -29.71
C ALA A 490 -12.77 -27.45 -30.02
N GLU A 491 -11.88 -26.73 -30.72
CA GLU A 491 -12.16 -25.45 -31.37
C GLU A 491 -13.41 -25.61 -32.26
N PHE A 492 -14.57 -25.19 -31.77
CA PHE A 492 -15.76 -25.13 -32.60
C PHE A 492 -15.68 -23.87 -33.46
N LYS A 493 -15.29 -24.02 -34.73
CA LYS A 493 -15.92 -23.21 -35.78
C LYS A 493 -17.42 -23.47 -35.65
N LEU A 494 -18.18 -22.48 -35.20
CA LEU A 494 -19.64 -22.51 -35.27
C LEU A 494 -20.03 -22.60 -36.75
N SER A 495 -20.14 -23.82 -37.27
CA SER A 495 -20.46 -24.08 -38.67
C SER A 495 -21.84 -23.51 -38.97
N GLY A 496 -21.88 -22.44 -39.77
CA GLY A 496 -23.11 -21.79 -40.23
C GLY A 496 -23.28 -20.33 -39.83
N ASP A 497 -22.35 -19.69 -39.13
CA ASP A 497 -22.42 -18.25 -38.84
C ASP A 497 -22.19 -17.41 -40.13
N LYS A 498 -23.12 -16.50 -40.46
CA LYS A 498 -23.00 -15.65 -41.67
C LYS A 498 -21.78 -14.74 -41.58
N LEU A 499 -21.40 -14.34 -40.36
CA LEU A 499 -20.15 -13.61 -40.09
C LEU A 499 -18.91 -14.51 -40.14
N SER A 500 -19.00 -15.83 -39.94
CA SER A 500 -17.81 -16.72 -39.99
C SER A 500 -17.25 -16.94 -41.39
N ASN A 501 -18.06 -16.69 -42.42
CA ASN A 501 -17.66 -16.77 -43.83
C ASN A 501 -17.04 -15.46 -44.35
N VAL A 502 -17.02 -14.42 -43.51
CA VAL A 502 -16.51 -13.10 -43.90
C VAL A 502 -14.98 -13.11 -43.89
N ASN A 503 -14.38 -12.85 -45.05
CA ASN A 503 -12.93 -12.74 -45.18
C ASN A 503 -12.46 -11.38 -44.62
N ILE A 504 -11.90 -11.40 -43.40
CA ILE A 504 -11.42 -10.21 -42.67
C ILE A 504 -10.37 -9.45 -43.50
N ASP A 505 -9.50 -10.17 -44.21
CA ASP A 505 -8.40 -9.58 -44.99
C ASP A 505 -8.93 -8.86 -46.23
N GLU A 506 -9.92 -9.41 -46.92
CA GLU A 506 -10.59 -8.80 -48.08
C GLU A 506 -11.34 -7.53 -47.68
N ILE A 507 -12.12 -7.57 -46.60
CA ILE A 507 -12.80 -6.39 -46.06
C ILE A 507 -11.79 -5.32 -45.60
N SER A 508 -10.67 -5.73 -45.00
CA SER A 508 -9.62 -4.78 -44.61
C SER A 508 -8.98 -4.10 -45.82
N ALA A 509 -8.82 -4.81 -46.94
CA ALA A 509 -8.27 -4.28 -48.18
C ALA A 509 -9.24 -3.32 -48.87
N ASP A 510 -10.53 -3.69 -48.94
CA ASP A 510 -11.60 -2.82 -49.43
C ASP A 510 -11.70 -1.54 -48.60
N LEU A 511 -11.60 -1.65 -47.27
CA LEU A 511 -11.61 -0.50 -46.36
C LEU A 511 -10.41 0.43 -46.55
N LYS A 512 -9.21 -0.11 -46.77
CA LYS A 512 -8.03 0.71 -47.10
C LYS A 512 -8.24 1.49 -48.40
N GLN A 513 -8.89 0.89 -49.40
CA GLN A 513 -9.24 1.57 -50.67
C GLN A 513 -10.34 2.65 -50.46
N LEU A 514 -11.33 2.38 -49.62
CA LEU A 514 -12.41 3.33 -49.33
C LEU A 514 -11.92 4.54 -48.51
N LEU A 515 -10.99 4.33 -47.58
CA LEU A 515 -10.35 5.39 -46.81
C LEU A 515 -9.44 6.28 -47.68
N THR A 516 -9.00 5.80 -48.85
CA THR A 516 -8.16 6.56 -49.79
C THR A 516 -8.95 7.37 -50.83
N ILE A 517 -10.25 7.10 -51.05
CA ILE A 517 -11.00 7.63 -52.20
C ILE A 517 -11.74 8.98 -51.94
N LYS A 518 -11.99 9.45 -50.70
CA LYS A 518 -12.58 10.79 -50.47
C LYS A 518 -12.23 11.47 -49.12
N ASP A 519 -11.65 12.67 -49.24
CA ASP A 519 -11.87 13.97 -48.56
C ASP A 519 -12.00 14.15 -47.02
N ASP A 520 -11.06 14.93 -46.48
CA ASP A 520 -11.18 16.07 -45.52
C ASP A 520 -11.73 15.93 -44.08
N TYR A 521 -12.11 14.74 -43.61
CA TYR A 521 -12.68 14.62 -42.24
C TYR A 521 -12.02 13.65 -41.28
N LEU A 522 -11.01 12.89 -41.71
CA LEU A 522 -10.36 11.89 -40.86
C LEU A 522 -8.83 11.99 -40.98
N THR A 523 -8.19 12.65 -40.02
CA THR A 523 -6.74 12.52 -39.81
C THR A 523 -6.48 11.22 -39.06
N PHE A 524 -6.80 10.07 -39.65
CA PHE A 524 -6.14 8.83 -39.22
C PHE A 524 -4.67 8.95 -39.63
N SER A 525 -3.76 8.87 -38.66
CA SER A 525 -2.34 8.71 -38.96
C SER A 525 -2.18 7.54 -39.91
N SER A 526 -1.35 7.69 -40.95
CA SER A 526 -1.01 6.65 -41.92
C SER A 526 -0.43 5.36 -41.30
N ASP A 527 -0.15 5.37 -39.98
CA ASP A 527 0.36 4.26 -39.18
C ASP A 527 -0.70 3.39 -38.49
N HIS A 528 -2.01 3.68 -38.62
CA HIS A 528 -3.03 2.87 -37.94
C HIS A 528 -3.29 1.53 -38.63
N ASP A 529 -3.15 0.44 -37.87
CA ASP A 529 -3.48 -0.91 -38.33
C ASP A 529 -4.99 -1.10 -38.46
N THR A 530 -5.49 -0.77 -39.65
CA THR A 530 -6.88 -1.01 -40.09
C THR A 530 -7.34 -2.45 -39.85
N SER A 531 -6.47 -3.46 -39.92
CA SER A 531 -6.84 -4.87 -39.68
C SER A 531 -7.29 -5.09 -38.23
N THR A 532 -6.57 -4.52 -37.27
CA THR A 532 -6.94 -4.59 -35.85
C THR A 532 -8.30 -3.94 -35.58
N THR A 533 -8.58 -2.79 -36.20
CA THR A 533 -9.87 -2.08 -36.02
C THR A 533 -11.04 -2.87 -36.62
N VAL A 534 -10.83 -3.47 -37.78
CA VAL A 534 -11.79 -4.33 -38.47
C VAL A 534 -12.09 -5.58 -37.66
N ALA A 535 -11.06 -6.22 -37.10
CA ALA A 535 -11.21 -7.37 -36.21
C ALA A 535 -11.98 -6.99 -34.93
N TRP A 536 -11.78 -5.80 -34.38
CA TRP A 536 -12.55 -5.33 -33.21
C TRP A 536 -14.02 -5.11 -33.54
N CYS A 537 -14.34 -4.47 -34.67
CA CYS A 537 -15.72 -4.32 -35.12
C CYS A 537 -16.38 -5.68 -35.37
N TYR A 538 -15.63 -6.63 -35.93
CA TYR A 538 -16.10 -8.00 -36.14
C TYR A 538 -16.49 -8.69 -34.83
N GLU A 539 -15.59 -8.68 -33.84
CA GLU A 539 -15.85 -9.28 -32.52
C GLU A 539 -17.01 -8.60 -31.80
N GLU A 540 -17.13 -7.27 -31.90
CA GLU A 540 -18.19 -6.51 -31.23
C GLU A 540 -19.55 -6.67 -31.93
N LEU A 541 -19.61 -6.84 -33.25
CA LEU A 541 -20.84 -7.21 -33.97
C LEU A 541 -21.33 -8.61 -33.60
N LYS A 542 -20.39 -9.52 -33.31
CA LYS A 542 -20.67 -10.89 -32.90
C LYS A 542 -21.12 -10.96 -31.44
N PHE A 543 -20.47 -10.18 -30.56
CA PHE A 543 -20.74 -10.12 -29.14
C PHE A 543 -20.84 -8.66 -28.65
N PRO A 544 -22.00 -8.02 -28.85
CA PRO A 544 -22.23 -6.62 -28.45
C PRO A 544 -22.02 -6.42 -26.95
N PHE A 545 -21.20 -5.43 -26.58
CA PHE A 545 -20.85 -5.09 -25.20
C PHE A 545 -20.47 -6.30 -24.32
N ALA A 546 -19.79 -7.30 -24.90
CA ALA A 546 -19.37 -8.48 -24.16
C ALA A 546 -18.66 -8.10 -22.84
N GLU A 547 -18.97 -8.83 -21.77
CA GLU A 547 -18.32 -8.64 -20.47
C GLU A 547 -16.85 -9.05 -20.57
N LYS A 548 -15.95 -8.09 -20.35
CA LYS A 548 -14.50 -8.27 -20.47
C LYS A 548 -13.83 -8.48 -19.11
N ARG A 549 -14.53 -8.21 -17.99
CA ARG A 549 -14.02 -8.38 -16.63
C ARG A 549 -13.80 -9.84 -16.30
N ARG A 550 -12.93 -10.07 -15.31
CA ARG A 550 -12.63 -11.43 -14.83
C ARG A 550 -13.88 -11.98 -14.14
N PRO A 551 -14.23 -13.26 -14.34
CA PRO A 551 -15.39 -13.84 -13.66
C PRO A 551 -15.28 -13.69 -12.15
N PHE A 552 -16.42 -13.51 -11.48
CA PHE A 552 -16.48 -13.46 -10.03
C PHE A 552 -15.88 -14.72 -9.42
N LYS A 553 -14.83 -14.55 -8.62
CA LYS A 553 -14.16 -15.64 -7.90
C LYS A 553 -14.72 -15.69 -6.48
N PHE A 554 -15.34 -16.80 -6.14
CA PHE A 554 -15.73 -17.08 -4.76
C PHE A 554 -14.48 -17.23 -3.88
N PRO A 555 -14.54 -16.79 -2.61
CA PRO A 555 -13.40 -16.91 -1.71
C PRO A 555 -13.02 -18.38 -1.55
N ASP A 556 -11.75 -18.69 -1.80
CA ASP A 556 -11.23 -20.03 -1.51
C ASP A 556 -11.16 -20.26 0.01
N SER A 557 -10.93 -21.49 0.46
CA SER A 557 -10.84 -21.84 1.89
C SER A 557 -9.81 -20.97 2.62
N ASP A 558 -8.72 -20.62 1.95
CA ASP A 558 -7.68 -19.73 2.48
C ASP A 558 -8.13 -18.27 2.58
N GLU A 559 -8.74 -17.75 1.52
CA GLU A 559 -9.25 -16.38 1.48
C GLU A 559 -10.43 -16.21 2.47
N LEU A 560 -11.28 -17.23 2.59
CA LEU A 560 -12.38 -17.28 3.56
C LEU A 560 -11.85 -17.33 5.00
N PHE A 561 -10.77 -18.07 5.24
CA PHE A 561 -10.10 -18.08 6.54
C PHE A 561 -9.60 -16.68 6.89
N ASP A 562 -8.86 -16.04 5.99
CA ASP A 562 -8.32 -14.70 6.21
C ASP A 562 -9.47 -13.68 6.38
N LEU A 563 -10.52 -13.75 5.56
CA LEU A 563 -11.68 -12.87 5.61
C LEU A 563 -12.42 -12.94 6.96
N LEU A 564 -12.63 -14.14 7.50
CA LEU A 564 -13.38 -14.34 8.75
C LEU A 564 -12.54 -14.21 10.03
N THR A 565 -11.20 -14.22 9.91
CA THR A 565 -10.28 -14.20 11.06
C THR A 565 -9.45 -12.92 11.17
N SER A 566 -9.38 -12.10 10.12
CA SER A 566 -8.58 -10.87 10.00
C SER A 566 -8.84 -9.78 11.03
N GLY A 567 -9.86 -9.90 11.88
CA GLY A 567 -10.19 -8.91 12.91
C GLY A 567 -9.53 -9.11 14.28
N GLY A 568 -8.81 -10.22 14.53
CA GLY A 568 -8.50 -10.64 15.90
C GLY A 568 -7.02 -10.74 16.29
N ASP A 569 -6.19 -11.39 15.48
CA ASP A 569 -4.81 -11.76 15.86
C ASP A 569 -3.96 -11.92 14.58
N ASP A 570 -2.67 -11.55 14.61
CA ASP A 570 -1.70 -11.90 13.55
C ASP A 570 -1.47 -13.43 13.57
N ILE A 571 -2.45 -14.18 13.09
CA ILE A 571 -2.45 -15.65 13.06
C ILE A 571 -1.47 -16.09 11.98
N ARG A 572 -0.24 -16.33 12.42
CA ARG A 572 0.84 -16.84 11.59
C ARG A 572 1.47 -18.06 12.23
N LYS A 573 2.02 -18.93 11.39
CA LYS A 573 2.83 -20.06 11.85
C LYS A 573 4.00 -19.55 12.71
N GLY A 574 4.16 -20.12 13.90
CA GLY A 574 5.12 -19.66 14.91
C GLY A 574 4.67 -18.47 15.76
N GLY A 575 3.51 -17.88 15.49
CA GLY A 575 2.91 -16.83 16.32
C GLY A 575 2.53 -17.34 17.71
N GLU A 576 2.67 -16.49 18.72
CA GLU A 576 2.24 -16.76 20.10
C GLU A 576 0.83 -16.21 20.30
N VAL A 577 -0.05 -17.05 20.82
CA VAL A 577 -1.47 -16.74 21.06
C VAL A 577 -1.87 -17.25 22.43
N THR A 578 -2.77 -16.52 23.10
CA THR A 578 -3.38 -16.97 24.36
C THR A 578 -4.68 -17.69 24.03
N ALA A 579 -4.84 -18.93 24.50
CA ALA A 579 -6.02 -19.74 24.22
C ALA A 579 -6.65 -20.25 25.53
N LYS A 580 -7.97 -20.18 25.62
CA LYS A 580 -8.76 -20.70 26.73
C LYS A 580 -9.09 -22.17 26.52
N ILE A 581 -8.94 -22.99 27.54
CA ILE A 581 -9.28 -24.41 27.43
C ILE A 581 -10.78 -24.60 27.45
N ASN A 582 -11.28 -25.29 26.44
CA ASN A 582 -12.70 -25.54 26.25
C ASN A 582 -13.09 -26.99 26.55
N GLY A 583 -12.17 -27.95 26.39
CA GLY A 583 -12.43 -29.35 26.71
C GLY A 583 -11.25 -30.28 26.44
N PHE A 584 -11.45 -31.57 26.72
CA PHE A 584 -10.47 -32.63 26.54
C PHE A 584 -11.03 -33.69 25.60
N ASP A 585 -10.30 -33.98 24.53
CA ASP A 585 -10.65 -34.95 23.50
C ASP A 585 -9.77 -36.20 23.65
N GLY A 586 -10.40 -37.35 23.85
CA GLY A 586 -9.71 -38.65 24.01
C GLY A 586 -9.47 -39.41 22.70
N TYR A 587 -9.86 -38.87 21.53
CA TYR A 587 -9.61 -39.54 20.25
C TYR A 587 -8.10 -39.58 19.91
N GLY A 588 -7.65 -40.72 19.37
CA GLY A 588 -6.25 -40.92 18.98
C GLY A 588 -5.26 -40.89 20.17
N ASP A 589 -4.28 -39.99 20.09
CA ASP A 589 -3.24 -39.73 21.10
C ASP A 589 -3.71 -38.82 22.26
N GLY A 590 -4.97 -38.35 22.22
CA GLY A 590 -5.51 -37.35 23.12
C GLY A 590 -5.13 -35.92 22.70
N SER A 591 -6.08 -35.01 22.74
CA SER A 591 -5.87 -33.59 22.47
C SER A 591 -6.64 -32.71 23.43
N VAL A 592 -6.04 -31.58 23.82
CA VAL A 592 -6.73 -30.53 24.55
C VAL A 592 -7.35 -29.57 23.54
N ASP A 593 -8.66 -29.41 23.62
CA ASP A 593 -9.41 -28.48 22.79
C ASP A 593 -9.39 -27.10 23.44
N VAL A 594 -8.90 -26.12 22.69
CA VAL A 594 -8.78 -24.74 23.15
C VAL A 594 -9.50 -23.79 22.21
N ARG A 595 -9.82 -22.60 22.69
CA ARG A 595 -10.47 -21.54 21.94
C ARG A 595 -9.75 -20.22 22.17
N LEU A 596 -9.39 -19.54 21.09
CA LEU A 596 -8.80 -18.21 21.16
C LEU A 596 -9.88 -17.16 21.49
N ALA A 597 -9.45 -15.96 21.88
CA ALA A 597 -10.36 -14.82 22.07
C ALA A 597 -11.13 -14.47 20.78
N SER A 598 -10.50 -14.67 19.62
CA SER A 598 -11.12 -14.54 18.29
C SER A 598 -12.20 -15.59 17.98
N GLY A 599 -12.40 -16.58 18.86
CA GLY A 599 -13.36 -17.67 18.69
C GLY A 599 -12.82 -18.87 17.90
N LEU A 600 -11.60 -18.78 17.35
CA LEU A 600 -10.96 -19.87 16.61
C LEU A 600 -10.71 -21.07 17.52
N ARG A 601 -10.97 -22.27 16.98
CA ARG A 601 -10.71 -23.53 17.69
C ARG A 601 -9.26 -23.92 17.48
N GLY A 602 -8.60 -24.31 18.56
CA GLY A 602 -7.26 -24.88 18.55
C GLY A 602 -7.25 -26.28 19.14
N LYS A 603 -6.32 -27.11 18.69
CA LYS A 603 -6.02 -28.43 19.26
C LYS A 603 -4.56 -28.50 19.69
N ILE A 604 -4.33 -28.87 20.94
CA ILE A 604 -3.00 -29.16 21.49
C ILE A 604 -2.89 -30.68 21.64
N ASN A 605 -1.95 -31.31 20.94
CA ASN A 605 -1.72 -32.74 21.10
C ASN A 605 -1.15 -33.04 22.50
N ALA A 606 -1.84 -33.86 23.29
CA ALA A 606 -1.51 -34.12 24.69
C ALA A 606 -0.14 -34.79 24.87
N ARG A 607 0.27 -35.64 23.91
CA ARG A 607 1.52 -36.39 23.97
C ARG A 607 2.72 -35.59 23.46
N LYS A 608 2.53 -34.80 22.41
CA LYS A 608 3.62 -34.12 21.69
C LYS A 608 3.81 -32.66 22.08
N ASN A 609 2.73 -31.95 22.42
CA ASN A 609 2.69 -30.49 22.41
C ASN A 609 2.25 -29.85 23.74
N LEU A 610 1.93 -30.65 24.77
CA LEU A 610 1.35 -30.17 26.04
C LEU A 610 2.37 -29.91 27.16
N SER A 611 3.37 -30.77 27.33
CA SER A 611 4.44 -30.56 28.31
C SER A 611 5.67 -31.39 27.97
N SER A 612 6.86 -30.80 28.12
CA SER A 612 8.15 -31.48 27.91
C SER A 612 8.52 -32.39 29.07
N ASN A 613 8.10 -32.04 30.29
CA ASN A 613 8.49 -32.75 31.51
C ASN A 613 7.49 -33.83 31.90
N ASN A 614 6.22 -33.68 31.51
CA ASN A 614 5.14 -34.59 31.84
C ASN A 614 4.44 -35.05 30.55
N VAL A 615 4.83 -36.22 30.03
CA VAL A 615 4.19 -36.81 28.85
C VAL A 615 2.92 -37.55 29.27
N PHE A 616 1.79 -37.17 28.69
CA PHE A 616 0.54 -37.91 28.89
C PHE A 616 0.63 -39.29 28.21
N THR A 617 0.35 -40.34 28.99
CA THR A 617 0.29 -41.73 28.50
C THR A 617 -1.03 -42.34 28.96
N PRO A 618 -2.01 -42.54 28.06
CA PRO A 618 -3.31 -43.07 28.43
C PRO A 618 -3.20 -44.55 28.83
N ARG A 619 -3.96 -44.96 29.85
CA ARG A 619 -4.08 -46.38 30.28
C ARG A 619 -5.19 -47.09 29.53
N SER A 620 -6.32 -46.44 29.33
CA SER A 620 -7.44 -46.96 28.55
C SER A 620 -7.28 -46.64 27.05
N ASN A 621 -7.77 -47.52 26.18
CA ASN A 621 -7.86 -47.27 24.74
C ASN A 621 -9.18 -46.62 24.32
N TYR A 622 -10.18 -46.57 25.22
CA TYR A 622 -11.49 -46.00 24.94
C TYR A 622 -11.45 -44.45 25.01
N PRO A 623 -12.02 -43.73 24.02
CA PRO A 623 -11.96 -42.25 23.99
C PRO A 623 -12.57 -41.56 25.22
N GLU A 624 -13.66 -42.08 25.75
CA GLU A 624 -14.33 -41.50 26.92
C GLU A 624 -13.45 -41.58 28.18
N ASP A 625 -12.84 -42.74 28.43
CA ASP A 625 -11.92 -42.92 29.56
C ASP A 625 -10.65 -42.09 29.39
N LYS A 626 -10.09 -42.05 28.16
CA LYS A 626 -8.92 -41.21 27.83
C LYS A 626 -9.17 -39.73 28.11
N SER A 627 -10.37 -39.23 27.80
CA SER A 627 -10.71 -37.83 28.04
C SER A 627 -10.69 -37.49 29.53
N LYS A 628 -11.25 -38.37 30.37
CA LYS A 628 -11.25 -38.23 31.84
C LYS A 628 -9.86 -38.38 32.45
N GLU A 629 -9.07 -39.33 31.94
CA GLU A 629 -7.66 -39.49 32.34
C GLU A 629 -6.83 -38.24 31.98
N LEU A 630 -7.07 -37.67 30.80
CA LEU A 630 -6.39 -36.46 30.33
C LEU A 630 -6.78 -35.24 31.17
N GLU A 631 -8.07 -35.09 31.50
CA GLU A 631 -8.58 -34.05 32.37
C GLU A 631 -7.92 -34.13 33.77
N ALA A 632 -7.93 -35.30 34.39
CA ALA A 632 -7.30 -35.52 35.70
C ALA A 632 -5.78 -35.27 35.67
N PHE A 633 -5.10 -35.62 34.58
CA PHE A 633 -3.69 -35.35 34.37
C PHE A 633 -3.40 -33.85 34.27
N CYS A 634 -4.19 -33.11 33.50
CA CYS A 634 -4.02 -31.67 33.33
C CYS A 634 -4.26 -30.91 34.65
N ASP A 635 -5.29 -31.28 35.40
CA ASP A 635 -5.59 -30.66 36.69
C ASP A 635 -4.50 -30.95 37.73
N THR A 636 -4.17 -32.23 37.92
CA THR A 636 -3.25 -32.66 38.99
C THR A 636 -1.79 -32.28 38.72
N ARG A 637 -1.32 -32.42 37.47
CA ARG A 637 0.12 -32.26 37.15
C ARG A 637 0.48 -30.93 36.52
N LEU A 638 -0.42 -30.33 35.75
CA LEU A 638 -0.16 -29.08 35.03
C LEU A 638 -0.87 -27.89 35.69
N GLY A 639 -1.85 -28.11 36.58
CA GLY A 639 -2.66 -27.06 37.17
C GLY A 639 -3.58 -26.38 36.14
N ILE A 640 -3.98 -27.15 35.12
CA ILE A 640 -4.70 -26.67 33.94
C ILE A 640 -6.08 -27.34 33.91
N TYR A 641 -7.15 -26.55 33.94
CA TYR A 641 -8.54 -27.02 33.93
C TYR A 641 -9.39 -26.24 32.91
N ILE A 642 -10.61 -26.71 32.64
CA ILE A 642 -11.54 -26.07 31.69
C ILE A 642 -11.78 -24.61 32.10
N GLY A 643 -11.60 -23.68 31.17
CA GLY A 643 -11.69 -22.24 31.40
C GLY A 643 -10.36 -21.55 31.74
N SER A 644 -9.28 -22.31 31.99
CA SER A 644 -7.93 -21.76 32.18
C SER A 644 -7.39 -21.17 30.87
N ASP A 645 -6.69 -20.06 30.96
CA ASP A 645 -5.99 -19.43 29.83
C ASP A 645 -4.55 -19.94 29.76
N VAL A 646 -4.12 -20.37 28.56
CA VAL A 646 -2.80 -20.95 28.32
C VAL A 646 -2.12 -20.23 27.17
N LEU A 647 -0.84 -19.91 27.35
CA LEU A 647 0.00 -19.35 26.29
C LEU A 647 0.47 -20.49 25.37
N CYS A 648 0.16 -20.35 24.09
CA CYS A 648 0.41 -21.35 23.07
C CYS A 648 1.14 -20.73 21.88
N ARG A 649 1.98 -21.51 21.20
CA ARG A 649 2.56 -21.17 19.89
C ARG A 649 1.87 -21.96 18.79
N ILE A 650 1.55 -21.28 17.68
CA ILE A 650 0.93 -21.90 16.50
C ILE A 650 1.97 -22.76 15.77
N THR A 651 1.76 -24.08 15.74
CA THR A 651 2.62 -25.01 14.99
C THR A 651 2.16 -25.14 13.55
N ASP A 652 0.85 -25.20 13.32
CA ASP A 652 0.28 -25.35 11.98
C ASP A 652 -1.16 -24.82 11.95
N ILE A 653 -1.63 -24.44 10.75
CA ILE A 653 -2.93 -23.79 10.56
C ILE A 653 -3.69 -24.62 9.52
N ASP A 654 -4.76 -25.32 9.92
CA ASP A 654 -5.69 -25.94 8.98
C ASP A 654 -6.79 -24.93 8.65
N LYS A 655 -6.56 -24.18 7.56
CA LYS A 655 -7.48 -23.17 7.05
C LYS A 655 -8.80 -23.77 6.56
N THR A 656 -8.81 -25.02 6.10
CA THR A 656 -10.02 -25.67 5.58
C THR A 656 -11.03 -26.01 6.67
N ARG A 657 -10.52 -26.39 7.86
CA ARG A 657 -11.34 -26.73 9.03
C ARG A 657 -11.48 -25.59 10.02
N PHE A 658 -10.81 -24.46 9.79
CA PHE A 658 -10.73 -23.35 10.74
C PHE A 658 -10.19 -23.80 12.11
N THR A 659 -9.18 -24.67 12.09
CA THR A 659 -8.56 -25.23 13.30
C THR A 659 -7.06 -24.96 13.37
N LEU A 660 -6.60 -24.49 14.52
CA LEU A 660 -5.19 -24.25 14.80
C LEU A 660 -4.56 -25.45 15.50
N HIS A 661 -3.36 -25.85 15.08
CA HIS A 661 -2.53 -26.77 15.85
C HIS A 661 -1.57 -25.95 16.72
N LEU A 662 -1.64 -26.19 18.02
CA LEU A 662 -0.98 -25.38 19.04
C LEU A 662 -0.01 -26.22 19.86
N SER A 663 0.98 -25.55 20.44
CA SER A 663 1.94 -26.14 21.37
C SER A 663 2.25 -25.18 22.52
N THR A 664 2.30 -25.71 23.74
CA THR A 664 2.65 -25.00 24.97
C THR A 664 4.12 -25.15 25.32
N LEU A 665 4.90 -25.85 24.48
CA LEU A 665 6.31 -26.11 24.74
C LEU A 665 7.17 -24.86 24.51
N GLU A 666 7.95 -24.48 25.54
CA GLU A 666 8.92 -23.37 25.48
C GLU A 666 10.05 -23.64 24.45
N ASN A 667 10.33 -24.91 24.14
CA ASN A 667 11.50 -25.35 23.36
C ASN A 667 11.35 -25.32 21.84
N ILE A 668 10.37 -24.63 21.26
CA ILE A 668 10.34 -24.41 19.79
C ILE A 668 11.27 -23.24 19.45
N VAL A 669 12.54 -23.33 19.88
CA VAL A 669 13.61 -22.35 19.59
C VAL A 669 14.27 -22.63 18.23
N ASP A 670 13.96 -23.76 17.59
CA ASP A 670 14.63 -24.15 16.34
C ASP A 670 14.00 -23.58 15.06
N PHE A 671 12.77 -23.04 15.09
CA PHE A 671 12.22 -22.34 13.92
C PHE A 671 12.79 -20.93 13.70
N LEU A 672 13.39 -20.30 14.72
CA LEU A 672 14.12 -19.04 14.52
C LEU A 672 15.50 -19.25 13.86
N LYS A 673 15.96 -20.50 13.75
CA LYS A 673 17.14 -20.84 12.95
C LYS A 673 16.79 -21.18 11.51
N GLU A 674 15.56 -21.62 11.24
CA GLU A 674 15.06 -22.02 9.92
C GLU A 674 14.15 -21.00 9.23
N ALA A 675 13.55 -20.08 9.98
CA ALA A 675 13.14 -18.81 9.40
C ALA A 675 14.44 -18.08 9.06
N ASP A 676 14.89 -18.27 7.82
CA ASP A 676 15.48 -17.20 7.06
C ASP A 676 14.59 -15.98 7.25
N PHE A 677 14.85 -15.22 8.32
CA PHE A 677 14.65 -13.80 8.27
C PHE A 677 15.37 -13.42 7.00
N ILE A 678 14.60 -13.21 5.93
CA ILE A 678 14.92 -12.26 4.90
C ILE A 678 15.05 -10.93 5.66
N ARG A 679 16.15 -10.76 6.39
CA ARG A 679 16.85 -9.50 6.39
C ARG A 679 17.16 -9.35 4.92
N PRO A 680 16.49 -8.45 4.20
CA PRO A 680 16.96 -8.12 2.88
C PRO A 680 18.44 -7.83 3.10
N LYS A 681 19.32 -8.50 2.34
CA LYS A 681 20.71 -8.04 2.20
C LYS A 681 20.62 -6.72 1.47
N ASP A 682 20.08 -5.71 2.13
CA ASP A 682 19.91 -4.40 1.56
C ASP A 682 21.29 -3.75 1.65
N PRO A 683 21.99 -3.51 0.53
CA PRO A 683 23.26 -2.80 0.55
C PRO A 683 23.14 -1.39 1.15
N CYS A 684 21.92 -0.88 1.37
CA CYS A 684 21.67 0.37 2.07
C CYS A 684 21.26 0.23 3.55
N TRP A 685 21.20 -0.99 4.11
CA TRP A 685 21.11 -1.17 5.56
C TRP A 685 22.43 -0.77 6.21
N ILE A 686 22.53 0.51 6.58
CA ILE A 686 23.59 1.01 7.45
C ILE A 686 23.12 0.72 8.88
N PRO A 687 23.82 -0.11 9.67
CA PRO A 687 23.52 -0.23 11.08
C PRO A 687 23.55 1.17 11.67
N THR A 688 22.39 1.68 12.07
CA THR A 688 22.30 2.97 12.71
C THR A 688 23.18 2.90 13.96
N LYS A 689 24.12 3.83 14.08
CA LYS A 689 25.03 3.97 15.24
C LYS A 689 24.27 4.07 16.59
N SER A 690 22.94 4.15 16.58
CA SER A 690 22.06 4.07 17.73
C SER A 690 22.12 2.72 18.45
N ALA A 691 22.12 1.58 17.73
CA ALA A 691 22.13 0.26 18.38
C ALA A 691 23.48 -0.05 19.06
N GLU A 692 24.59 0.44 18.51
CA GLU A 692 25.90 0.38 19.15
C GLU A 692 26.01 1.32 20.34
N LYS A 693 25.41 2.52 20.26
CA LYS A 693 25.29 3.45 21.41
C LYS A 693 24.49 2.82 22.55
N GLU A 694 23.39 2.15 22.27
CA GLU A 694 22.59 1.46 23.30
C GLU A 694 23.36 0.29 23.94
N LYS A 695 24.15 -0.46 23.16
CA LYS A 695 25.04 -1.50 23.71
C LYS A 695 26.20 -0.92 24.52
N GLN A 696 26.72 0.25 24.15
CA GLN A 696 27.75 0.96 24.91
C GLN A 696 27.21 1.56 26.21
N MET A 697 25.97 2.08 26.20
CA MET A 697 25.29 2.61 27.38
C MET A 697 25.02 1.55 28.46
N LYS A 698 24.99 0.26 28.11
CA LYS A 698 24.81 -0.86 29.05
C LYS A 698 26.11 -1.33 29.73
N LYS A 699 27.28 -0.80 29.37
CA LYS A 699 28.51 -1.03 30.15
C LYS A 699 28.51 -0.06 31.32
N GLY A 700 28.44 -0.57 32.55
CA GLY A 700 28.47 0.24 33.77
C GLY A 700 29.66 1.22 33.82
N PRO A 701 29.59 2.27 34.65
CA PRO A 701 30.62 3.31 34.67
C PRO A 701 32.01 2.72 34.97
N VAL A 702 33.03 3.20 34.25
CA VAL A 702 34.44 2.74 34.35
C VAL A 702 35.09 3.11 35.70
N PHE A 703 34.38 3.83 36.57
CA PHE A 703 34.87 4.33 37.85
C PHE A 703 33.87 4.03 38.97
N LEU A 704 34.35 3.94 40.21
CA LEU A 704 33.51 3.80 41.39
C LEU A 704 32.99 5.18 41.83
N PRO A 705 31.67 5.37 41.94
CA PRO A 705 31.09 6.64 42.38
C PRO A 705 31.42 6.91 43.86
N ARG A 706 31.61 8.19 44.22
CA ARG A 706 31.99 8.63 45.57
C ARG A 706 31.02 9.63 46.16
N ARG A 707 30.98 9.72 47.50
CA ARG A 707 30.11 10.64 48.26
C ARG A 707 30.94 11.82 48.79
N ILE A 708 31.39 12.70 47.90
CA ILE A 708 32.17 13.90 48.26
C ILE A 708 31.27 15.12 48.07
N THR A 709 31.09 15.91 49.12
CA THR A 709 30.29 17.14 49.11
C THR A 709 31.19 18.34 48.78
N HIS A 710 31.31 18.66 47.49
CA HIS A 710 32.07 19.83 47.02
C HIS A 710 31.47 20.37 45.71
N PRO A 711 31.35 21.70 45.51
CA PRO A 711 30.69 22.29 44.34
C PRO A 711 31.31 21.88 43.00
N ASN A 712 32.64 21.70 42.97
CA ASN A 712 33.37 21.29 41.76
C ASN A 712 33.57 19.77 41.62
N PHE A 713 32.98 18.92 42.49
CA PHE A 713 33.10 17.47 42.40
C PHE A 713 31.88 16.81 41.74
N GLN A 714 32.11 15.93 40.76
CA GLN A 714 31.04 15.18 40.08
C GLN A 714 31.47 13.73 39.77
N ASN A 715 30.54 12.79 39.95
CA ASN A 715 30.73 11.38 39.61
C ASN A 715 30.57 11.13 38.10
N ILE A 716 31.52 11.61 37.31
CA ILE A 716 31.50 11.54 35.85
C ILE A 716 32.82 11.00 35.29
N SER A 717 32.79 10.47 34.06
CA SER A 717 34.00 9.94 33.41
C SER A 717 34.92 11.08 32.94
N ARG A 718 36.15 10.75 32.53
CA ARG A 718 37.08 11.72 31.95
C ARG A 718 36.46 12.41 30.72
N GLN A 719 35.85 11.64 29.82
CA GLN A 719 35.27 12.15 28.58
C GLN A 719 34.05 13.03 28.86
N ASP A 720 33.21 12.64 29.83
CA ASP A 720 32.04 13.43 30.22
C ASP A 720 32.45 14.76 30.86
N ALA A 721 33.52 14.77 31.66
CA ALA A 721 34.07 15.99 32.24
C ALA A 721 34.60 16.95 31.15
N GLU A 722 35.31 16.45 30.13
CA GLU A 722 35.76 17.24 28.98
C GLU A 722 34.54 17.82 28.23
N ASN A 723 33.53 17.00 27.95
CA ASN A 723 32.31 17.44 27.28
C ASN A 723 31.55 18.52 28.06
N GLN A 724 31.47 18.38 29.38
CA GLN A 724 30.77 19.35 30.24
C GLN A 724 31.53 20.67 30.34
N LEU A 725 32.85 20.63 30.45
CA LEU A 725 33.69 21.83 30.43
C LEU A 725 33.63 22.53 29.05
N SER A 726 33.69 21.77 27.95
CA SER A 726 33.48 22.31 26.59
C SER A 726 32.13 23.03 26.45
N LYS A 727 31.05 22.47 27.01
CA LYS A 727 29.70 23.07 26.97
C LYS A 727 29.62 24.38 27.74
N LYS A 728 30.29 24.47 28.90
CA LYS A 728 30.31 25.69 29.71
C LYS A 728 31.11 26.81 29.05
N GLY A 729 32.15 26.48 28.28
CA GLY A 729 32.89 27.43 27.44
C GLY A 729 33.76 28.44 28.19
N LEU A 730 33.87 28.34 29.52
CA LEU A 730 34.65 29.24 30.36
C LEU A 730 36.03 28.65 30.66
N VAL A 731 37.07 29.36 30.21
CA VAL A 731 38.48 28.99 30.46
C VAL A 731 38.82 29.21 31.92
N GLY A 732 39.49 28.24 32.55
CA GLY A 732 39.79 28.26 33.99
C GLY A 732 38.89 27.37 34.83
N GLU A 733 37.78 26.84 34.28
CA GLU A 733 36.89 25.95 35.02
C GLU A 733 37.48 24.56 35.27
N VAL A 734 37.15 24.01 36.44
CA VAL A 734 37.72 22.77 36.98
C VAL A 734 36.61 21.83 37.42
N ILE A 735 36.77 20.54 37.13
CA ILE A 735 35.93 19.48 37.68
C ILE A 735 36.82 18.42 38.34
N PHE A 736 36.57 18.15 39.62
CA PHE A 736 37.05 16.96 40.31
C PHE A 736 36.13 15.78 40.00
N ARG A 737 36.73 14.62 39.76
CA ARG A 737 36.02 13.38 39.42
C ARG A 737 36.70 12.16 40.03
N PRO A 738 35.98 11.04 40.20
CA PRO A 738 36.59 9.77 40.56
C PRO A 738 37.71 9.37 39.59
N SER A 739 38.79 8.81 40.14
CA SER A 739 39.88 8.25 39.34
C SER A 739 39.55 6.83 38.91
N SER A 740 39.94 6.46 37.68
CA SER A 740 39.93 5.07 37.23
C SER A 740 40.98 4.20 37.94
N ARG A 741 41.89 4.81 38.71
CA ARG A 741 42.90 4.10 39.53
C ARG A 741 42.36 3.60 40.88
N GLY A 742 41.07 3.78 41.15
CA GLY A 742 40.41 3.27 42.37
C GLY A 742 40.12 4.36 43.41
N LEU A 743 39.75 3.94 44.62
CA LEU A 743 39.31 4.84 45.71
C LEU A 743 40.44 5.61 46.40
N THR A 744 41.70 5.27 46.14
CA THR A 744 42.89 5.91 46.76
C THR A 744 43.44 7.09 45.97
N ALA A 745 42.83 7.44 44.84
CA ALA A 745 43.28 8.56 44.01
C ALA A 745 42.11 9.39 43.50
N LEU A 746 42.25 10.71 43.47
CA LEU A 746 41.26 11.63 42.91
C LEU A 746 41.79 12.19 41.59
N SER A 747 40.91 12.42 40.62
CA SER A 747 41.29 13.05 39.35
C SER A 747 40.68 14.43 39.21
N LEU A 748 41.45 15.38 38.72
CA LEU A 748 41.02 16.72 38.36
C LEU A 748 41.13 16.88 36.85
N THR A 749 40.09 17.42 36.22
CA THR A 749 40.10 17.86 34.82
C THR A 749 39.94 19.38 34.82
N TRP A 750 40.85 20.08 34.16
CA TRP A 750 40.88 21.54 34.08
C TRP A 750 40.92 22.00 32.63
N MET A 751 40.06 22.96 32.28
CA MET A 751 40.04 23.61 30.97
C MET A 751 40.99 24.81 30.94
N VAL A 752 42.20 24.58 30.44
CA VAL A 752 43.29 25.58 30.42
C VAL A 752 43.11 26.57 29.26
N GLN A 753 42.59 26.09 28.12
CA GLN A 753 42.22 26.90 26.95
C GLN A 753 40.97 26.30 26.29
N LEU A 754 40.37 27.00 25.32
CA LEU A 754 39.18 26.51 24.61
C LEU A 754 39.45 25.13 23.98
N ASN A 755 38.68 24.12 24.41
CA ASN A 755 38.81 22.71 24.03
C ASN A 755 40.20 22.07 24.24
N LYS A 756 41.03 22.63 25.15
CA LYS A 756 42.30 22.01 25.59
C LYS A 756 42.27 21.78 27.10
N PHE A 757 42.35 20.50 27.47
CA PHE A 757 42.18 20.04 28.85
C PHE A 757 43.48 19.49 29.42
N GLU A 758 43.73 19.79 30.70
CA GLU A 758 44.78 19.15 31.48
C GLU A 758 44.15 18.26 32.55
N HIS A 759 44.79 17.12 32.83
CA HIS A 759 44.31 16.20 33.86
C HIS A 759 45.39 15.88 34.87
N PHE A 760 45.05 16.06 36.15
CA PHE A 760 45.93 15.72 37.26
C PHE A 760 45.32 14.61 38.11
N ALA A 761 46.17 13.70 38.58
CA ALA A 761 45.78 12.67 39.54
C ALA A 761 46.46 12.96 40.88
N PHE A 762 45.65 13.12 41.92
CA PHE A 762 46.09 13.30 43.30
C PHE A 762 46.05 11.95 44.02
N GLU A 763 47.09 11.67 44.78
CA GLU A 763 47.10 10.53 45.71
C GLU A 763 46.51 10.96 47.04
N GLU A 764 45.51 10.22 47.53
CA GLU A 764 44.90 10.46 48.83
C GLU A 764 45.68 9.71 49.92
N LEU A 765 46.26 10.46 50.84
CA LEU A 765 47.00 9.93 51.98
C LEU A 765 46.09 9.75 53.21
N ASP A 766 46.50 8.90 54.14
CA ASP A 766 45.81 8.61 55.41
C ASP A 766 44.37 8.08 55.24
N LYS A 767 44.17 7.20 54.24
CA LYS A 767 42.87 6.64 53.86
C LYS A 767 42.88 5.10 53.77
N LYS A 768 41.78 4.45 54.20
CA LYS A 768 41.59 3.00 53.99
C LYS A 768 41.23 2.70 52.53
N LYS A 769 41.73 1.59 51.97
CA LYS A 769 41.62 1.26 50.53
C LYS A 769 40.18 1.24 49.96
N ASN A 770 39.16 1.00 50.78
CA ASN A 770 37.75 0.89 50.35
C ASN A 770 36.87 2.05 50.83
N ASP A 771 37.46 3.11 51.39
CA ASP A 771 36.69 4.24 51.90
C ASP A 771 36.23 5.17 50.74
N PRO A 772 34.93 5.43 50.56
CA PRO A 772 34.44 6.31 49.50
C PRO A 772 34.55 7.82 49.84
N GLU A 773 34.88 8.20 51.07
CA GLU A 773 35.07 9.59 51.49
C GLU A 773 36.41 10.16 50.99
N ILE A 774 36.66 11.46 51.12
CA ILE A 774 37.93 12.06 50.70
C ILE A 774 39.02 11.83 51.77
N GLY A 775 40.24 11.48 51.35
CA GLY A 775 41.38 11.37 52.27
C GLY A 775 41.75 12.69 52.94
N LYS A 776 42.43 12.62 54.10
CA LYS A 776 42.78 13.81 54.91
C LYS A 776 43.82 14.74 54.26
N LYS A 777 44.62 14.22 53.33
CA LYS A 777 45.64 14.97 52.61
C LYS A 777 45.71 14.50 51.16
N LEU A 778 45.85 15.46 50.24
CA LEU A 778 45.99 15.21 48.80
C LEU A 778 47.43 15.51 48.38
N ARG A 779 48.08 14.56 47.71
CA ARG A 779 49.46 14.74 47.24
C ARG A 779 49.53 14.77 45.71
N ILE A 780 50.23 15.76 45.17
CA ILE A 780 50.66 15.79 43.77
C ILE A 780 52.17 16.03 43.70
N LYS A 781 52.89 15.11 43.04
CA LYS A 781 54.37 15.16 42.95
C LYS A 781 55.02 15.31 44.34
N LYS A 782 55.49 16.52 44.70
CA LYS A 782 56.13 16.84 45.99
C LYS A 782 55.30 17.79 46.86
N LEU A 783 54.14 18.26 46.39
CA LEU A 783 53.26 19.17 47.12
C LEU A 783 52.14 18.38 47.79
N THR A 784 51.78 18.78 49.01
CA THR A 784 50.70 18.21 49.80
C THR A 784 49.69 19.30 50.14
N PHE A 785 48.41 18.99 49.98
CA PHE A 785 47.29 19.88 50.23
C PHE A 785 46.36 19.27 51.28
N GLU A 786 45.66 20.12 52.02
CA GLU A 786 44.76 19.71 53.09
C GLU A 786 43.37 19.31 52.55
N ASP A 787 42.82 20.09 51.62
CA ASP A 787 41.51 19.83 51.02
C ASP A 787 41.44 20.23 49.53
N LEU A 788 40.24 20.17 48.93
CA LEU A 788 40.03 20.53 47.53
C LEU A 788 40.12 22.05 47.28
N ASP A 789 39.73 22.86 48.26
CA ASP A 789 39.76 24.32 48.15
C ASP A 789 41.20 24.84 48.21
N ASP A 790 42.06 24.21 49.02
CA ASP A 790 43.50 24.41 49.08
C ASP A 790 44.18 24.08 47.73
N VAL A 791 43.78 22.97 47.09
CA VAL A 791 44.23 22.65 45.72
C VAL A 791 43.80 23.74 44.73
N MET A 792 42.57 24.23 44.82
CA MET A 792 42.07 25.27 43.92
C MET A 792 42.81 26.60 44.12
N ALA A 793 42.99 27.03 45.36
CA ALA A 793 43.58 28.32 45.72
C ALA A 793 45.10 28.34 45.53
N ASN A 794 45.81 27.29 45.94
CA ASN A 794 47.27 27.29 46.00
C ASN A 794 47.94 26.55 44.83
N TYR A 795 47.19 25.77 44.04
CA TYR A 795 47.74 25.07 42.88
C TYR A 795 47.15 25.55 41.55
N ILE A 796 45.83 25.50 41.37
CA ILE A 796 45.22 25.78 40.07
C ILE A 796 45.16 27.28 39.77
N THR A 797 44.65 28.09 40.72
CA THR A 797 44.46 29.53 40.51
C THR A 797 45.77 30.24 40.11
N PRO A 798 46.93 30.00 40.79
CA PRO A 798 48.20 30.61 40.41
C PRO A 798 48.67 30.19 39.01
N ILE A 799 48.59 28.89 38.68
CA ILE A 799 49.00 28.39 37.35
C ILE A 799 48.10 28.98 36.27
N ASN A 800 46.78 29.05 36.49
CA ASN A 800 45.85 29.64 35.53
C ASN A 800 46.19 31.11 35.27
N ASN A 801 46.47 31.89 36.32
CA ASN A 801 46.86 33.30 36.18
C ASN A 801 48.16 33.44 35.37
N PHE A 802 49.19 32.64 35.64
CA PHE A 802 50.42 32.65 34.84
C PHE A 802 50.19 32.22 33.39
N VAL A 803 49.35 31.21 33.14
CA VAL A 803 49.02 30.81 31.76
C VAL A 803 48.34 31.97 31.01
N GLN A 804 47.36 32.62 31.62
CA GLN A 804 46.65 33.76 31.02
C GLN A 804 47.59 34.96 30.79
N ASP A 805 48.49 35.25 31.73
CA ASP A 805 49.47 36.31 31.61
C ASP A 805 50.48 36.04 30.48
N MET A 806 50.89 34.79 30.30
CA MET A 806 51.77 34.40 29.19
C MET A 806 51.08 34.52 27.84
N ILE A 807 49.80 34.12 27.74
CA ILE A 807 49.02 34.26 26.49
C ILE A 807 48.87 35.74 26.11
N LYS A 808 48.68 36.62 27.09
CA LYS A 808 48.60 38.07 26.88
C LYS A 808 49.97 38.72 26.60
N PHE A 809 51.08 37.99 26.73
CA PHE A 809 52.41 38.56 26.58
C PHE A 809 52.72 38.94 25.13
N ARG A 810 53.32 40.11 24.89
CA ARG A 810 53.58 40.68 23.56
C ARG A 810 54.37 39.79 22.58
N LYS A 811 55.18 38.86 23.09
CA LYS A 811 55.97 37.92 22.26
C LYS A 811 55.35 36.52 22.19
N TYR A 812 54.15 36.33 22.72
CA TYR A 812 53.38 35.11 22.53
C TYR A 812 52.74 35.08 21.14
N LYS A 813 52.77 33.92 20.49
CA LYS A 813 52.10 33.64 19.21
C LYS A 813 51.47 32.25 19.28
N GLU A 814 50.17 32.17 19.02
CA GLU A 814 49.45 30.89 18.88
C GLU A 814 49.71 30.33 17.47
N LYS A 815 50.89 29.75 17.28
CA LYS A 815 51.35 29.12 16.04
C LYS A 815 52.09 27.83 16.35
N THR A 816 52.18 26.93 15.38
CA THR A 816 52.99 25.71 15.52
C THR A 816 54.48 26.04 15.44
N TYR A 817 55.32 25.10 15.87
CA TYR A 817 56.77 25.30 15.87
C TYR A 817 57.32 25.57 14.45
N ASP A 818 56.84 24.86 13.44
CA ASP A 818 57.33 24.97 12.06
C ASP A 818 56.98 26.33 11.42
N GLU A 819 55.81 26.86 11.73
CA GLU A 819 55.38 28.19 11.31
C GLU A 819 56.27 29.29 11.92
N ILE A 820 56.58 29.18 13.21
CA ILE A 820 57.43 30.15 13.91
C ILE A 820 58.90 30.01 13.52
N GLN A 821 59.35 28.82 13.14
CA GLN A 821 60.66 28.64 12.54
C GLN A 821 60.78 29.47 11.24
N SER A 822 59.77 29.41 10.38
CA SER A 822 59.73 30.18 9.13
C SER A 822 59.70 31.70 9.38
N VAL A 823 58.94 32.15 10.40
CA VAL A 823 58.89 33.56 10.82
C VAL A 823 60.23 34.05 11.37
N ASN A 824 60.86 33.27 12.26
CA ASN A 824 62.20 33.58 12.78
C ASN A 824 63.24 33.62 11.66
N ASP A 825 63.13 32.76 10.66
CA ASP A 825 64.04 32.73 9.51
C ASP A 825 63.88 33.98 8.64
N ALA A 826 62.65 34.44 8.43
CA ALA A 826 62.36 35.68 7.70
C ALA A 826 62.85 36.93 8.46
N GLU A 827 62.58 37.04 9.76
CA GLU A 827 63.02 38.18 10.58
C GLU A 827 64.55 38.23 10.72
N LYS A 828 65.21 37.07 10.83
CA LYS A 828 66.67 37.00 10.89
C LYS A 828 67.32 37.39 9.56
N LYS A 829 66.69 37.09 8.43
CA LYS A 829 67.13 37.57 7.10
C LYS A 829 66.96 39.09 6.97
N ALA A 830 65.86 39.64 7.48
CA ALA A 830 65.57 41.08 7.44
C ALA A 830 66.48 41.89 8.38
N ASN A 831 66.82 41.37 9.56
CA ASN A 831 67.74 41.99 10.51
C ASN A 831 68.79 40.98 11.02
N PRO A 832 69.92 40.80 10.29
CA PRO A 832 70.96 39.84 10.66
C PRO A 832 71.58 40.05 12.04
N GLY A 833 71.61 41.28 12.55
CA GLY A 833 72.14 41.62 13.87
C GLY A 833 71.20 41.29 15.04
N GLY A 834 69.89 41.15 14.79
CA GLY A 834 68.89 40.83 15.81
C GLY A 834 68.76 39.32 16.07
N ILE A 835 68.34 38.94 17.28
CA ILE A 835 67.96 37.55 17.62
C ILE A 835 66.43 37.51 17.74
N PRO A 836 65.70 37.03 16.72
CA PRO A 836 64.25 36.88 16.84
C PRO A 836 63.91 35.75 17.81
N TYR A 837 62.91 35.99 18.65
CA TYR A 837 62.39 35.03 19.63
C TYR A 837 60.88 35.23 19.83
N TYR A 838 60.19 34.11 20.00
CA TYR A 838 58.75 34.04 20.25
C TYR A 838 58.44 32.93 21.26
N ILE A 839 57.35 33.12 22.01
CA ILE A 839 56.80 32.11 22.90
C ILE A 839 55.59 31.48 22.21
N ILE A 840 55.56 30.16 22.14
CA ILE A 840 54.49 29.38 21.51
C ILE A 840 53.91 28.38 22.52
N PRO A 841 52.65 27.91 22.35
CA PRO A 841 52.13 26.82 23.16
C PRO A 841 52.95 25.53 22.97
N TYR A 842 53.08 24.71 24.02
CA TYR A 842 53.71 23.39 23.90
C TYR A 842 52.68 22.35 23.46
N GLU A 843 52.99 21.60 22.39
CA GLU A 843 52.11 20.58 21.85
C GLU A 843 51.84 19.48 22.89
N ASN A 844 50.56 19.10 23.05
CA ASN A 844 50.08 18.10 24.01
C ASN A 844 50.23 18.44 25.50
N HIS A 845 50.64 19.67 25.85
CA HIS A 845 50.78 20.14 27.23
C HIS A 845 50.27 21.58 27.38
N PRO A 846 48.95 21.78 27.59
CA PRO A 846 48.32 23.09 27.58
C PRO A 846 48.79 24.05 28.68
N THR A 847 49.41 23.56 29.75
CA THR A 847 49.98 24.38 30.83
C THR A 847 51.42 24.81 30.60
N SER A 848 52.05 24.38 29.50
CA SER A 848 53.47 24.65 29.23
C SER A 848 53.66 25.36 27.90
N PHE A 849 54.76 26.09 27.79
CA PHE A 849 55.11 26.88 26.62
C PHE A 849 56.48 26.50 26.09
N VAL A 850 56.80 26.95 24.89
CA VAL A 850 58.14 26.82 24.30
C VAL A 850 58.64 28.20 23.92
N LEU A 851 59.85 28.53 24.35
CA LEU A 851 60.59 29.68 23.88
C LEU A 851 61.40 29.26 22.64
N ALA A 852 60.99 29.75 21.47
CA ALA A 852 61.63 29.50 20.20
C ALA A 852 62.47 30.72 19.79
N TYR A 853 63.78 30.57 19.64
CA TYR A 853 64.69 31.68 19.31
C TYR A 853 65.77 31.27 18.31
N ARG A 854 66.24 32.22 17.50
CA ARG A 854 67.21 31.96 16.44
C ARG A 854 68.41 32.92 16.53
N PRO A 855 69.50 32.52 17.22
CA PRO A 855 70.69 33.37 17.33
C PRO A 855 71.51 33.38 16.02
N ASN A 856 71.69 32.21 15.41
CA ASN A 856 72.52 31.99 14.21
C ASN A 856 71.67 31.37 13.07
N THR A 857 72.13 30.24 12.50
CA THR A 857 71.50 29.51 11.39
C THR A 857 70.47 28.46 11.83
N ARG A 858 70.32 28.22 13.13
CA ARG A 858 69.37 27.25 13.67
C ARG A 858 68.44 27.90 14.69
N THR A 859 67.16 27.55 14.59
CA THR A 859 66.16 27.88 15.60
C THR A 859 66.23 26.86 16.73
N TYR A 860 66.36 27.34 17.97
CA TYR A 860 66.37 26.54 19.18
C TYR A 860 65.00 26.61 19.85
N ARG A 861 64.61 25.52 20.51
CA ARG A 861 63.38 25.41 21.30
C ARG A 861 63.72 25.05 22.73
N VAL A 862 63.15 25.77 23.69
CA VAL A 862 63.37 25.54 25.11
C VAL A 862 62.01 25.47 25.82
N PRO A 863 61.69 24.38 26.52
CA PRO A 863 60.43 24.28 27.24
C PRO A 863 60.43 25.23 28.44
N VAL A 864 59.34 25.97 28.59
CA VAL A 864 59.00 26.83 29.72
C VAL A 864 57.83 26.16 30.44
N GLY A 865 58.08 25.56 31.60
CA GLY A 865 57.03 24.96 32.42
C GLY A 865 56.39 26.02 33.31
N VAL A 866 55.08 25.97 33.50
CA VAL A 866 54.39 26.82 34.48
C VAL A 866 54.24 26.05 35.80
N THR A 867 54.61 26.71 36.90
CA THR A 867 54.46 26.20 38.27
C THR A 867 53.69 27.22 39.11
N PRO A 868 53.12 26.83 40.27
CA PRO A 868 52.45 27.80 41.14
C PRO A 868 53.33 28.96 41.58
N ASP A 869 54.65 28.74 41.63
CA ASP A 869 55.64 29.75 42.01
C ASP A 869 56.11 30.65 40.83
N GLY A 870 55.68 30.37 39.60
CA GLY A 870 56.02 31.13 38.40
C GLY A 870 56.48 30.30 37.20
N TYR A 871 57.11 30.94 36.23
CA TYR A 871 57.62 30.31 35.01
C TYR A 871 58.98 29.67 35.25
N LYS A 872 59.06 28.35 35.07
CA LYS A 872 60.29 27.58 35.18
C LYS A 872 60.97 27.45 33.82
N LEU A 873 62.18 27.98 33.72
CA LEU A 873 63.07 27.81 32.59
C LEU A 873 64.36 27.15 33.09
N GLU A 874 64.63 25.93 32.59
CA GLU A 874 65.70 25.05 33.11
C GLU A 874 65.60 24.83 34.64
N ASN A 875 66.55 25.34 35.43
CA ASN A 875 66.60 25.20 36.89
C ASN A 875 66.18 26.46 37.66
N LYS A 876 65.70 27.51 36.98
CA LYS A 876 65.33 28.78 37.61
C LYS A 876 63.85 29.10 37.43
N ILE A 877 63.24 29.66 38.48
CA ILE A 877 61.84 30.10 38.48
C ILE A 877 61.81 31.63 38.35
N HIS A 878 60.87 32.12 37.55
CA HIS A 878 60.69 33.53 37.23
C HIS A 878 59.26 33.97 37.53
N ASN A 879 59.11 35.05 38.29
CA ASN A 879 57.81 35.50 38.79
C ASN A 879 56.94 36.18 37.72
N ASN A 880 57.52 36.65 36.61
CA ASN A 880 56.76 37.22 35.50
C ASN A 880 57.47 36.95 34.15
N ALA A 881 56.72 37.11 33.05
CA ALA A 881 57.23 36.85 31.70
C ALA A 881 58.39 37.79 31.32
N GLU A 882 58.40 39.02 31.84
CA GLU A 882 59.47 39.99 31.57
C GLU A 882 60.80 39.62 32.24
N ALA A 883 60.77 39.16 33.48
CA ALA A 883 61.94 38.67 34.20
C ALA A 883 62.50 37.40 33.55
N LEU A 884 61.61 36.52 33.05
CA LEU A 884 62.00 35.35 32.26
C LEU A 884 62.76 35.79 31.00
N ILE A 885 62.22 36.74 30.23
CA ILE A 885 62.88 37.22 29.00
C ILE A 885 64.16 38.00 29.32
N ALA A 886 64.19 38.82 30.37
CA ALA A 886 65.39 39.55 30.77
C ALA A 886 66.54 38.60 31.17
N TRP A 887 66.20 37.53 31.89
CA TRP A 887 67.16 36.48 32.22
C TRP A 887 67.59 35.70 30.98
N PHE A 888 66.65 35.31 30.12
CA PHE A 888 66.92 34.64 28.85
C PHE A 888 67.88 35.45 27.97
N LYS A 889 67.65 36.76 27.80
CA LYS A 889 68.53 37.64 27.00
C LYS A 889 69.96 37.70 27.52
N LYS A 890 70.17 37.55 28.83
CA LYS A 890 71.51 37.49 29.43
C LYS A 890 72.18 36.11 29.30
N ASN A 891 71.39 35.04 29.14
CA ASN A 891 71.86 33.65 29.24
C ASN A 891 71.58 32.78 27.99
N TYR A 892 71.09 33.35 26.88
CA TYR A 892 70.69 32.59 25.68
C TYR A 892 71.82 31.73 25.06
N GLN A 893 73.08 32.04 25.36
CA GLN A 893 74.26 31.33 24.85
C GLN A 893 74.57 30.02 25.61
N THR A 894 74.09 29.91 26.85
CA THR A 894 74.27 28.72 27.72
C THR A 894 73.04 27.81 27.69
N ILE A 895 71.87 28.38 27.45
CA ILE A 895 70.59 27.68 27.37
C ILE A 895 70.59 26.68 26.19
N GLY A 896 70.22 25.43 26.46
CA GLY A 896 70.12 24.35 25.45
C GLY A 896 71.41 23.61 25.09
N LYS A 897 72.56 23.88 25.76
CA LYS A 897 73.82 23.12 25.55
C LYS A 897 73.93 21.83 26.39
N THR A 898 72.98 21.56 27.29
CA THR A 898 73.04 20.42 28.23
C THR A 898 72.11 19.25 27.92
N ASN A 899 71.25 19.30 26.89
CA ASN A 899 70.27 18.24 26.60
C ASN A 899 70.40 17.61 25.20
N ASN A 900 71.62 17.22 24.81
CA ASN A 900 71.85 16.33 23.66
C ASN A 900 72.36 14.93 24.07
N ARG A 901 72.04 14.49 25.29
CA ARG A 901 72.32 13.14 25.79
C ARG A 901 71.14 12.62 26.59
N TYR A 902 70.06 12.16 25.95
CA TYR A 902 69.18 11.12 26.50
C TYR A 902 68.35 10.54 25.36
N THR A 903 69.06 9.91 24.42
CA THR A 903 68.55 8.69 23.80
C THR A 903 68.60 7.58 24.85
N GLY A 904 67.44 6.97 25.12
CA GLY A 904 67.25 5.64 25.69
C GLY A 904 68.19 5.18 26.81
N ASN A 905 67.67 5.10 28.04
CA ASN A 905 67.49 3.78 28.63
C ASN A 905 66.39 3.76 29.70
N ARG A 906 65.78 2.57 29.80
CA ARG A 906 64.69 2.16 30.68
C ARG A 906 65.10 2.16 32.15
N ASP A 907 64.10 2.30 33.03
CA ASP A 907 63.89 1.51 34.26
C ASP A 907 62.37 1.53 34.54
N GLN A 908 61.62 0.45 34.27
CA GLN A 908 61.38 -0.77 35.07
C GLN A 908 60.47 -0.58 36.30
N TYR A 909 59.42 -1.42 36.31
CA TYR A 909 58.52 -1.93 37.36
C TYR A 909 57.07 -1.88 36.85
N ASP A 910 56.27 -2.95 36.81
CA ASP A 910 56.43 -4.41 36.83
C ASP A 910 55.01 -4.97 36.63
N GLY A 911 54.86 -6.20 36.11
CA GLY A 911 53.67 -7.01 36.44
C GLY A 911 52.72 -7.45 35.32
N ARG A 912 53.23 -8.33 34.46
CA ARG A 912 52.62 -9.59 33.94
C ARG A 912 51.43 -9.58 32.94
N PRO A 913 51.57 -10.29 31.80
CA PRO A 913 50.50 -10.60 30.85
C PRO A 913 49.91 -12.00 31.06
N LEU A 914 48.59 -12.15 30.86
CA LEU A 914 47.90 -13.44 30.72
C LEU A 914 47.17 -13.49 29.37
N HIS A 915 47.84 -14.19 28.44
CA HIS A 915 47.33 -15.11 27.42
C HIS A 915 45.91 -14.91 26.83
N SER A 916 45.86 -14.65 25.52
CA SER A 916 44.87 -15.29 24.65
C SER A 916 45.48 -15.60 23.28
N HIS A 917 45.25 -16.83 22.84
CA HIS A 917 45.86 -17.53 21.73
C HIS A 917 45.74 -16.85 20.35
N ARG A 918 46.81 -16.98 19.56
CA ARG A 918 46.82 -16.86 18.10
C ARG A 918 46.16 -18.09 17.47
N GLY A 919 45.22 -17.86 16.57
CA GLY A 919 45.01 -18.70 15.38
C GLY A 919 45.56 -17.95 14.16
N ASN A 920 46.56 -18.53 13.50
CA ASN A 920 47.14 -18.06 12.24
C ASN A 920 46.08 -18.10 11.12
N TYR A 921 46.16 -17.21 10.13
CA TYR A 921 46.55 -17.59 8.77
C TYR A 921 46.98 -16.35 7.96
N SER A 922 47.91 -16.63 7.05
CA SER A 922 48.85 -15.78 6.33
C SER A 922 48.23 -14.78 5.34
N SER A 923 48.77 -13.56 5.33
CA SER A 923 48.69 -12.63 4.20
C SER A 923 49.99 -12.75 3.39
N ARG A 924 49.89 -13.25 2.15
CA ARG A 924 50.92 -13.06 1.12
C ARG A 924 50.56 -11.79 0.35
N GLY A 925 51.48 -10.84 0.31
CA GLY A 925 51.35 -9.65 -0.49
C GLY A 925 51.51 -9.93 -1.98
N ASP A 926 51.03 -9.00 -2.79
CA ASP A 926 51.80 -8.62 -3.95
C ASP A 926 51.59 -7.14 -4.27
N ASN A 927 52.69 -6.54 -4.70
CA ASN A 927 52.91 -5.12 -4.84
C ASN A 927 53.34 -4.93 -6.30
N ARG A 928 52.62 -4.15 -7.12
CA ARG A 928 53.19 -3.57 -8.35
C ARG A 928 52.36 -2.44 -8.95
N GLN A 929 52.97 -1.26 -8.83
CA GLN A 929 53.28 -0.30 -9.88
C GLN A 929 52.19 0.59 -10.51
N ARG A 930 52.47 1.89 -10.36
CA ARG A 930 51.98 3.05 -11.12
C ARG A 930 52.36 2.94 -12.60
N SER A 931 51.58 3.55 -13.53
CA SER A 931 51.85 4.88 -14.09
C SER A 931 51.09 5.17 -15.42
N HIS A 932 50.71 6.46 -15.61
CA HIS A 932 50.41 7.19 -16.88
C HIS A 932 49.10 6.79 -17.60
N GLY A 933 48.16 7.65 -17.99
CA GLY A 933 48.15 9.07 -18.34
C GLY A 933 47.79 9.17 -19.83
N TYR A 934 46.60 9.71 -20.21
CA TYR A 934 46.37 10.52 -21.41
C TYR A 934 44.92 11.04 -21.51
N SER A 935 44.85 12.21 -22.14
CA SER A 935 43.75 13.16 -22.36
C SER A 935 42.76 12.74 -23.46
N GLY A 936 41.56 13.34 -23.46
CA GLY A 936 40.65 13.34 -24.61
C GLY A 936 39.27 13.93 -24.27
N GLY A 937 39.06 15.21 -24.58
CA GLY A 937 37.89 15.99 -24.20
C GLY A 937 36.72 16.00 -25.18
N GLY A 938 35.80 16.95 -24.94
CA GLY A 938 34.67 17.30 -25.82
C GLY A 938 33.38 17.53 -25.02
N ARG A 939 33.18 18.73 -24.45
CA ARG A 939 32.37 19.85 -25.00
C ARG A 939 30.86 19.65 -24.81
N ASN A 940 30.27 20.35 -23.84
CA ASN A 940 29.55 21.65 -23.95
C ASN A 940 28.06 21.40 -24.27
N SER A 941 27.07 22.12 -23.74
CA SER A 941 26.97 23.20 -22.75
C SER A 941 25.51 23.69 -22.78
N ASN A 942 24.97 24.13 -21.62
CA ASN A 942 24.16 25.35 -21.40
C ASN A 942 22.99 25.67 -22.35
N ARG A 943 21.80 26.10 -21.94
CA ARG A 943 21.38 27.15 -20.96
C ARG A 943 19.87 27.36 -21.32
N TYR A 944 18.91 27.67 -20.46
CA TYR A 944 18.67 28.79 -19.54
C TYR A 944 17.51 28.31 -18.62
N GLY A 945 17.50 28.48 -17.29
CA GLY A 945 17.51 29.74 -16.54
C GLY A 945 16.08 30.29 -16.46
N GLY A 946 15.44 30.57 -15.32
CA GLY A 946 15.83 30.67 -13.91
C GLY A 946 14.70 31.45 -13.20
N GLY A 947 14.67 31.47 -11.85
CA GLY A 947 13.85 32.45 -11.12
C GLY A 947 13.30 31.96 -9.78
N TYR A 948 14.19 31.77 -8.81
CA TYR A 948 13.83 31.76 -7.40
C TYR A 948 13.45 33.17 -6.94
N ASN A 949 12.50 33.28 -6.01
CA ASN A 949 12.54 34.30 -4.97
C ASN A 949 12.21 33.65 -3.62
N GLN A 950 13.21 33.66 -2.73
CA GLN A 950 13.06 33.51 -1.29
C GLN A 950 12.57 34.84 -0.71
N GLN A 951 11.71 34.82 0.31
CA GLN A 951 12.01 35.38 1.64
C GLN A 951 10.81 35.34 2.60
N ASN A 952 11.13 34.93 3.84
CA ASN A 952 10.60 35.37 5.14
C ASN A 952 9.12 35.08 5.48
N TRP A 953 8.84 34.05 6.29
CA TRP A 953 8.70 34.07 7.76
C TRP A 953 8.67 32.64 8.30
#